data_AF-A0A1A9ZES9-F1
#
_entry.id   AF-A0A1A9ZES9-F1
#
_cell.length_a   1.000
_cell.length_b   1.000
_cell.length_c   1.000
_cell.angle_alpha   90.00
_cell.angle_beta   90.00
_cell.angle_gamma   90.00
#
_symmetry.space_group_name_H-M   'P 1'
#
loop_
_entity.id
_entity.type
_entity.pdbx_description
1 polymer ?
#
loop_
_entity_poly.entity_id
_entity_poly.type
_entity_poly.pdbx_seq_one_letter_code
_entity_poly.pdbx_strand_id
1 'polypeptide(L)'
;IPPLRVDDLINDLRDGTKLIALLEVLSGERLPVEKGRVLRRPHFLSNANTALQFLASKRIKLVNINPADLVDGRPPVVLGLIWTIILYFQIEENSRNLEYLSQGISGSVTSLDSVDKASGDARAEKWKQGARKTLLNWVTNALPKDSGVEVRDFGVSWRDGVAFLALIDGIKANLVNLVELRKTNNRHRLETAFDVAETKLGIAKLLDAEDVDVPKPDEKSIMTYVAQFLHKYPEPKGASKDFSHINQELDELRRFLIEKSDEYEPMVKLNSFPRDFSEYLIARSEIDAHIPTYNHLKQFVDTQSGFLQVPRSTWEDINSLWQQVQYQMMYWLWLLDSELPGEFGIVGKWLAEAEKILMDNEIPSAMNEETAAIISRKLEEHKLFFADLPRIIATFDNAKRMPLAQQIPLEQLRNMERRLQELGPKAAERRIRLKFLEHKCCLVAFLNLVENKMKGWTGKYGTQERVSQQLEQYKNFVSRNKIFQEFQKAFVDMQQVVEEYKREGNILRKEVVDIDRFMYDIEERWKRVSMELKCCQNSLEEVVNCWKTWHQLAPACEQWLHIAEQNIKRSEDERLEFFKDIGVWKDKFDALANAANYLMASCEEPISKNMRQQYENLSERFERLFVNTKKYMHAGDIIRARQEYKTSIEKLSQWLRYAETILSRKLILGNGEQIEKYGEELQQLASQIDDNEELFKNISRNIQGMIQDLSRDEVDGMMKSLKQEKESLVRIRAQIPAKLHLIHQLLIQQESLESGKKEIHQWLNEAEAVLSNHTVTGGREKINEELNKHKTFFSRIVYYRSMLESKNKVFQNLLKNIVSDESIDVEQASQEVQQLNERFNYVIESAQQWEQRLSDAIRNWNRFNEDEHVVSEWLTQAETMLNEKHFESKTSIETQKYFFENVNERWMQNLIESAHDLLKMLPAEEQKLVVEPIEVLQGRWQTVLAQAPLHLIKLEFRLDETAFYSTLQDIEKELHLEQQALNRNEDVDSILQRNQQFFLQQNYTPRIEKFLQNMQRLNQVYKQQKPTDVSLEEAYNEARSQWSHISHKISEMRETLQQIPAQWDSYREKFTEMVEWMNIVDKSLKNIVNEVNSMEEFEKEKVVFQVGVAQHLRKIFKN
;
A
#
# COMPACT_ATOMS: atom_id res chain seq x y z
N ILE A 1 -47.72 5.40 53.02
CA ILE A 1 -47.21 4.05 53.36
C ILE A 1 -46.24 4.26 54.53
N PRO A 2 -46.40 3.60 55.68
CA PRO A 2 -45.41 3.73 56.76
C PRO A 2 -44.04 3.22 56.26
N PRO A 3 -42.92 3.82 56.69
CA PRO A 3 -41.60 3.38 56.25
C PRO A 3 -41.38 1.91 56.59
N LEU A 4 -40.90 1.13 55.61
CA LEU A 4 -40.50 -0.26 55.86
C LEU A 4 -39.36 -0.26 56.87
N ARG A 5 -39.58 -0.92 58.01
CA ARG A 5 -38.61 -1.01 59.10
C ARG A 5 -37.97 -2.40 59.11
N VAL A 6 -36.67 -2.42 59.40
CA VAL A 6 -35.87 -3.63 59.64
C VAL A 6 -35.49 -3.63 61.11
N ASP A 7 -35.88 -4.66 61.85
CA ASP A 7 -35.53 -4.82 63.25
C ASP A 7 -34.42 -5.86 63.42
N ASP A 8 -34.39 -6.90 62.58
CA ASP A 8 -33.30 -7.89 62.50
C ASP A 8 -32.85 -8.04 61.05
N LEU A 9 -31.64 -7.55 60.75
CA LEU A 9 -31.09 -7.51 59.39
C LEU A 9 -31.00 -8.89 58.72
N ILE A 10 -30.76 -9.94 59.48
CA ILE A 10 -30.53 -11.29 58.93
C ILE A 10 -31.87 -11.93 58.57
N ASN A 11 -32.85 -11.82 59.45
CA ASN A 11 -34.15 -12.46 59.27
C ASN A 11 -35.06 -11.68 58.32
N ASP A 12 -35.04 -10.35 58.38
CA ASP A 12 -35.94 -9.48 57.63
C ASP A 12 -35.61 -9.37 56.13
N LEU A 13 -34.39 -9.72 55.72
CA LEU A 13 -33.97 -9.66 54.31
C LEU A 13 -34.17 -10.99 53.56
N ARG A 14 -34.57 -12.06 54.25
CA ARG A 14 -34.64 -13.43 53.68
C ARG A 14 -35.66 -13.56 52.56
N ASP A 15 -36.74 -12.80 52.60
CA ASP A 15 -37.77 -12.84 51.56
C ASP A 15 -37.45 -12.01 50.31
N GLY A 16 -36.34 -11.26 50.36
CA GLY A 16 -35.85 -10.39 49.30
C GLY A 16 -36.68 -9.13 49.05
N THR A 17 -37.84 -8.96 49.70
CA THR A 17 -38.77 -7.85 49.40
C THR A 17 -38.24 -6.53 49.93
N LYS A 18 -37.80 -6.49 51.20
CA LYS A 18 -37.19 -5.32 51.81
C LYS A 18 -35.85 -4.97 51.15
N LEU A 19 -35.10 -5.98 50.70
CA LEU A 19 -33.85 -5.78 49.96
C LEU A 19 -34.10 -5.12 48.60
N ILE A 20 -35.07 -5.60 47.83
CA ILE A 20 -35.43 -4.96 46.56
C ILE A 20 -35.92 -3.53 46.80
N ALA A 21 -36.79 -3.31 47.79
CA ALA A 21 -37.27 -1.97 48.12
C ALA A 21 -36.13 -1.02 48.51
N LEU A 22 -35.13 -1.51 49.26
CA LEU A 22 -33.92 -0.73 49.56
C LEU A 22 -33.16 -0.36 48.28
N LEU A 23 -32.99 -1.30 47.35
CA LEU A 23 -32.31 -1.05 46.08
C LEU A 23 -33.08 -0.08 45.20
N GLU A 24 -34.42 -0.18 45.14
CA GLU A 24 -35.26 0.78 44.42
C GLU A 24 -35.08 2.20 44.95
N VAL A 25 -35.03 2.35 46.28
CA VAL A 25 -34.86 3.65 46.93
C VAL A 25 -33.46 4.20 46.68
N LEU A 26 -32.42 3.37 46.78
CA LEU A 26 -31.03 3.80 46.58
C LEU A 26 -30.73 4.13 45.11
N SER A 27 -31.32 3.39 44.16
CA SER A 27 -31.05 3.59 42.73
C SER A 27 -32.06 4.49 42.01
N GLY A 28 -33.21 4.78 42.62
CA GLY A 28 -34.33 5.48 41.98
C GLY A 28 -35.05 4.68 40.88
N GLU A 29 -34.75 3.38 40.74
CA GLU A 29 -35.28 2.52 39.68
C GLU A 29 -36.31 1.53 40.24
N ARG A 30 -37.40 1.28 39.51
CA ARG A 30 -38.38 0.27 39.90
C ARG A 30 -37.90 -1.12 39.52
N LEU A 31 -37.96 -2.05 40.48
CA LEU A 31 -37.51 -3.41 40.34
C LEU A 31 -38.67 -4.39 40.47
N PRO A 32 -38.70 -5.46 39.66
CA PRO A 32 -39.78 -6.43 39.69
C PRO A 32 -39.73 -7.23 41.01
N VAL A 33 -40.72 -7.03 41.87
CA VAL A 33 -40.92 -7.79 43.11
C VAL A 33 -42.04 -8.80 42.91
N GLU A 34 -41.77 -10.08 43.16
CA GLU A 34 -42.81 -11.10 43.31
C GLU A 34 -43.62 -10.82 44.58
N LYS A 35 -44.91 -10.50 44.40
CA LYS A 35 -45.84 -10.16 45.48
C LYS A 35 -46.89 -11.26 45.64
N GLY A 36 -47.12 -11.74 46.86
CA GLY A 36 -48.19 -12.69 47.17
C GLY A 36 -48.68 -12.55 48.61
N ARG A 37 -49.94 -12.96 48.89
CA ARG A 37 -50.53 -12.92 50.25
C ARG A 37 -49.72 -13.73 51.29
N VAL A 38 -49.04 -14.79 50.85
CA VAL A 38 -48.09 -15.59 51.65
C VAL A 38 -46.92 -15.97 50.75
N LEU A 39 -45.75 -15.39 51.03
CA LEU A 39 -44.54 -15.69 50.28
C LEU A 39 -43.91 -17.01 50.77
N ARG A 40 -43.31 -17.78 49.86
CA ARG A 40 -42.67 -19.07 50.13
C ARG A 40 -41.26 -19.05 49.54
N ARG A 41 -40.42 -20.01 49.94
CA ARG A 41 -39.00 -20.10 49.56
C ARG A 41 -38.70 -19.88 48.06
N PRO A 42 -39.47 -20.40 47.07
CA PRO A 42 -39.21 -20.11 45.67
C PRO A 42 -39.41 -18.63 45.30
N HIS A 43 -40.41 -17.95 45.89
CA HIS A 43 -40.62 -16.51 45.70
C HIS A 43 -39.49 -15.70 46.36
N PHE A 44 -39.01 -16.15 47.52
CA PHE A 44 -37.84 -15.55 48.19
C PHE A 44 -36.58 -15.65 47.32
N LEU A 45 -36.34 -16.83 46.72
CA LEU A 45 -35.23 -17.05 45.79
C LEU A 45 -35.36 -16.21 44.53
N SER A 46 -36.58 -16.03 44.01
CA SER A 46 -36.85 -15.15 42.88
C SER A 46 -36.52 -13.70 43.22
N ASN A 47 -37.04 -13.17 44.33
CA ASN A 47 -36.77 -11.82 44.79
C ASN A 47 -35.28 -11.59 45.11
N ALA A 48 -34.63 -12.53 45.79
CA ALA A 48 -33.19 -12.50 46.04
C ALA A 48 -32.38 -12.51 44.73
N ASN A 49 -32.77 -13.33 43.74
CA ASN A 49 -32.16 -13.32 42.42
C ASN A 49 -32.34 -11.99 41.71
N THR A 50 -33.54 -11.39 41.74
CA THR A 50 -33.77 -10.07 41.14
C THR A 50 -32.85 -9.03 41.76
N ALA A 51 -32.75 -8.99 43.09
CA ALA A 51 -31.87 -8.05 43.79
C ALA A 51 -30.39 -8.25 43.40
N LEU A 52 -29.91 -9.49 43.35
CA LEU A 52 -28.51 -9.80 43.03
C LEU A 52 -28.20 -9.58 41.54
N GLN A 53 -29.13 -9.91 40.64
CA GLN A 53 -29.00 -9.61 39.20
C GLN A 53 -28.98 -8.11 38.95
N PHE A 54 -29.78 -7.35 39.69
CA PHE A 54 -29.74 -5.89 39.63
C PHE A 54 -28.38 -5.34 40.07
N LEU A 55 -27.84 -5.81 41.19
CA LEU A 55 -26.50 -5.39 41.62
C LEU A 55 -25.43 -5.78 40.60
N ALA A 56 -25.52 -6.98 40.03
CA ALA A 56 -24.62 -7.42 38.96
C ALA A 56 -24.77 -6.58 37.68
N SER A 57 -25.97 -6.12 37.34
CA SER A 57 -26.21 -5.25 36.17
C SER A 57 -25.62 -3.85 36.37
N LYS A 58 -25.57 -3.36 37.62
CA LYS A 58 -24.80 -2.18 38.02
C LYS A 58 -23.28 -2.42 38.08
N ARG A 59 -22.81 -3.57 37.56
CA ARG A 59 -21.40 -4.01 37.51
C ARG A 59 -20.76 -4.22 38.88
N ILE A 60 -21.56 -4.48 39.90
CA ILE A 60 -21.09 -4.78 41.25
C ILE A 60 -20.69 -6.25 41.33
N LYS A 61 -19.45 -6.52 41.74
CA LYS A 61 -18.95 -7.90 41.89
C LYS A 61 -19.46 -8.54 43.17
N LEU A 62 -20.34 -9.52 43.03
CA LEU A 62 -20.89 -10.31 44.12
C LEU A 62 -20.03 -11.59 44.33
N VAL A 63 -18.93 -11.46 45.09
CA VAL A 63 -18.03 -12.59 45.37
C VAL A 63 -18.59 -13.42 46.53
N ASN A 64 -18.85 -14.71 46.29
CA ASN A 64 -19.37 -15.67 47.27
C ASN A 64 -20.73 -15.29 47.89
N ILE A 65 -21.58 -14.55 47.17
CA ILE A 65 -22.95 -14.22 47.59
C ILE A 65 -23.92 -14.93 46.65
N ASN A 66 -24.60 -15.97 47.16
CA ASN A 66 -25.60 -16.73 46.42
C ASN A 66 -27.01 -16.41 46.94
N PRO A 67 -28.02 -16.26 46.07
CA PRO A 67 -29.42 -16.06 46.48
C PRO A 67 -29.93 -17.09 47.49
N ALA A 68 -29.49 -18.34 47.41
CA ALA A 68 -29.91 -19.38 48.35
C ALA A 68 -29.40 -19.11 49.78
N ASP A 69 -28.15 -18.68 49.92
CA ASP A 69 -27.55 -18.37 51.21
C ASP A 69 -28.16 -17.11 51.86
N LEU A 70 -28.64 -16.17 51.03
CA LEU A 70 -29.38 -14.99 51.47
C LEU A 70 -30.78 -15.36 52.00
N VAL A 71 -31.51 -16.20 51.26
CA VAL A 71 -32.83 -16.71 51.68
C VAL A 71 -32.71 -17.62 52.91
N ASP A 72 -31.58 -18.27 53.11
CA ASP A 72 -31.27 -19.04 54.31
C ASP A 72 -30.86 -18.18 55.51
N GLY A 73 -30.63 -16.88 55.31
CA GLY A 73 -30.26 -15.95 56.38
C GLY A 73 -28.86 -16.22 56.93
N ARG A 74 -27.89 -16.60 56.08
CA ARG A 74 -26.51 -16.82 56.53
C ARG A 74 -25.86 -15.49 56.91
N PRO A 75 -25.52 -15.24 58.19
CA PRO A 75 -25.09 -13.91 58.64
C PRO A 75 -23.91 -13.30 57.87
N PRO A 76 -22.81 -14.05 57.57
CA PRO A 76 -21.68 -13.49 56.81
C PRO A 76 -22.04 -13.05 55.39
N VAL A 77 -23.01 -13.74 54.76
CA VAL A 77 -23.45 -13.46 53.39
C VAL A 77 -24.36 -12.24 53.37
N VAL A 78 -25.30 -12.14 54.31
CA VAL A 78 -26.19 -10.98 54.45
C VAL A 78 -25.38 -9.72 54.75
N LEU A 79 -24.46 -9.78 55.71
CA LEU A 79 -23.60 -8.65 56.07
C LEU A 79 -22.64 -8.27 54.93
N GLY A 80 -22.08 -9.26 54.23
CA GLY A 80 -21.24 -9.04 53.05
C GLY A 80 -22.00 -8.36 51.91
N LEU A 81 -23.26 -8.73 51.70
CA LEU A 81 -24.13 -8.11 50.71
C LEU A 81 -24.46 -6.66 51.06
N ILE A 82 -24.89 -6.41 52.29
CA ILE A 82 -25.22 -5.04 52.76
C ILE A 82 -24.00 -4.13 52.70
N TRP A 83 -22.83 -4.62 53.12
CA TRP A 83 -21.57 -3.88 52.94
C TRP A 83 -21.29 -3.56 51.47
N THR A 84 -21.50 -4.51 50.56
CA THR A 84 -21.27 -4.29 49.13
C THR A 84 -22.21 -3.21 48.58
N ILE A 85 -23.46 -3.18 49.05
CA ILE A 85 -24.45 -2.15 48.68
C ILE A 85 -24.04 -0.78 49.25
N ILE A 86 -23.66 -0.69 50.52
CA ILE A 86 -23.17 0.54 51.15
C ILE A 86 -21.92 1.06 50.43
N LEU A 87 -20.95 0.18 50.19
CA LEU A 87 -19.71 0.53 49.50
C LEU A 87 -20.01 1.14 48.13
N TYR A 88 -20.90 0.54 47.35
CA TYR A 88 -21.21 1.06 46.02
C TYR A 88 -22.03 2.35 46.05
N PHE A 89 -23.22 2.32 46.66
CA PHE A 89 -24.20 3.42 46.57
C PHE A 89 -23.90 4.59 47.50
N GLN A 90 -23.29 4.35 48.67
CA GLN A 90 -23.01 5.42 49.63
C GLN A 90 -21.56 5.92 49.58
N ILE A 91 -20.59 5.08 49.18
CA ILE A 91 -19.17 5.45 49.25
C ILE A 91 -18.59 5.66 47.84
N GLU A 92 -18.66 4.68 46.94
CA GLU A 92 -18.05 4.72 45.61
C GLU A 92 -18.75 5.71 44.68
N GLU A 93 -20.08 5.72 44.66
CA GLU A 93 -20.85 6.67 43.83
C GLU A 93 -20.63 8.12 44.29
N ASN A 94 -20.70 8.37 45.59
CA ASN A 94 -20.42 9.69 46.17
C ASN A 94 -18.95 10.13 45.95
N SER A 95 -17.99 9.20 46.02
CA SER A 95 -16.57 9.49 45.76
C SER A 95 -16.29 9.76 44.28
N ARG A 96 -16.96 9.04 43.35
CA ARG A 96 -16.88 9.33 41.90
C ARG A 96 -17.41 10.71 41.57
N ASN A 97 -18.50 11.12 42.20
CA ASN A 97 -19.07 12.46 42.01
C ASN A 97 -18.07 13.56 42.42
N LEU A 98 -17.24 13.31 43.44
CA LEU A 98 -16.16 14.22 43.85
C LEU A 98 -14.97 14.24 42.88
N GLU A 99 -14.60 13.07 42.32
CA GLU A 99 -13.55 12.97 41.28
C GLU A 99 -13.91 13.76 40.02
N TYR A 100 -15.18 13.73 39.60
CA TYR A 100 -15.67 14.55 38.48
C TYR A 100 -15.57 16.05 38.73
N LEU A 101 -15.82 16.51 39.96
CA LEU A 101 -15.61 17.92 40.34
C LEU A 101 -14.13 18.30 40.34
N SER A 102 -13.23 17.39 40.76
CA SER A 102 -11.77 17.64 40.78
C SER A 102 -11.13 17.64 39.38
N GLN A 103 -11.68 16.86 38.44
CA GLN A 103 -11.19 16.78 37.06
C GLN A 103 -11.50 18.01 36.21
N GLY A 104 -12.31 18.95 36.71
CA GLY A 104 -12.59 20.24 36.05
C GLY A 104 -11.42 21.24 36.07
N ILE A 105 -10.31 20.98 36.78
CA ILE A 105 -9.24 21.98 36.98
C ILE A 105 -7.85 21.50 36.48
N SER A 106 -7.69 20.29 35.96
CA SER A 106 -6.38 19.87 35.43
C SER A 106 -6.49 19.09 34.11
N GLY A 107 -6.31 19.82 33.02
CA GLY A 107 -6.13 19.26 31.70
C GLY A 107 -4.72 18.70 31.50
N SER A 108 -4.68 17.52 30.88
CA SER A 108 -3.54 16.85 30.24
C SER A 108 -2.50 16.18 31.15
N VAL A 109 -2.51 14.84 31.16
CA VAL A 109 -1.46 13.86 30.79
C VAL A 109 -2.04 12.47 31.14
N THR A 110 -1.94 11.38 30.40
CA THR A 110 -1.08 10.96 29.29
C THR A 110 -1.77 9.79 28.59
N SER A 111 -1.58 9.77 27.27
CA SER A 111 -1.88 8.68 26.35
C SER A 111 -0.84 7.55 26.49
N LEU A 112 -1.26 6.33 26.13
CA LEU A 112 -0.53 5.06 26.02
C LEU A 112 -0.10 4.37 27.34
N ASP A 113 -0.72 3.22 27.61
CA ASP A 113 0.05 1.98 27.64
C ASP A 113 -0.80 0.74 27.32
N SER A 114 -0.10 -0.26 26.82
CA SER A 114 -0.43 -1.45 26.04
C SER A 114 -1.54 -2.40 26.52
N VAL A 115 -2.06 -3.10 25.51
CA VAL A 115 -2.79 -4.37 25.58
C VAL A 115 -2.00 -5.37 26.43
N ASP A 116 -2.58 -5.78 27.56
CA ASP A 116 -2.21 -7.03 28.21
C ASP A 116 -3.45 -7.78 28.70
N LYS A 117 -3.58 -9.02 28.20
CA LYS A 117 -4.51 -10.04 28.68
C LYS A 117 -3.97 -10.58 30.00
N ALA A 118 -4.55 -10.18 31.12
CA ALA A 118 -4.40 -10.91 32.38
C ALA A 118 -5.68 -10.85 33.22
N SER A 119 -6.19 -12.05 33.54
CA SER A 119 -7.05 -12.45 34.67
C SER A 119 -7.91 -11.37 35.35
N GLY A 120 -9.23 -11.56 35.28
CA GLY A 120 -10.28 -10.65 35.75
C GLY A 120 -10.34 -10.31 37.26
N ASP A 121 -9.37 -10.72 38.07
CA ASP A 121 -9.38 -10.49 39.52
C ASP A 121 -8.53 -9.30 40.01
N ALA A 122 -7.49 -8.88 39.28
CA ALA A 122 -6.64 -7.76 39.74
C ALA A 122 -7.29 -6.36 39.57
N ARG A 123 -8.27 -6.22 38.66
CA ARG A 123 -8.96 -4.94 38.40
C ARG A 123 -9.94 -4.52 39.51
N ALA A 124 -10.46 -5.49 40.29
CA ALA A 124 -11.44 -5.20 41.34
C ALA A 124 -10.81 -4.68 42.63
N GLU A 125 -9.63 -5.19 42.99
CA GLU A 125 -8.89 -4.70 44.17
C GLU A 125 -8.27 -3.32 43.95
N LYS A 126 -7.86 -3.02 42.71
CA LYS A 126 -7.39 -1.67 42.32
C LYS A 126 -8.47 -0.59 42.45
N TRP A 127 -9.74 -0.96 42.34
CA TRP A 127 -10.89 -0.04 42.34
C TRP A 127 -11.39 0.29 43.75
N LYS A 128 -11.43 -0.71 44.67
CA LYS A 128 -11.76 -0.50 46.09
C LYS A 128 -10.78 0.46 46.80
N GLN A 129 -9.52 0.45 46.37
CA GLN A 129 -8.50 1.39 46.84
C GLN A 129 -8.77 2.84 46.38
N GLY A 130 -9.53 3.04 45.30
CA GLY A 130 -9.91 4.35 44.76
C GLY A 130 -10.86 5.09 45.70
N ALA A 131 -12.06 4.57 45.96
CA ALA A 131 -13.05 5.26 46.79
C ALA A 131 -12.59 5.48 48.24
N ARG A 132 -11.85 4.51 48.82
CA ARG A 132 -11.21 4.68 50.13
C ARG A 132 -10.19 5.83 50.11
N LYS A 133 -9.35 5.92 49.09
CA LYS A 133 -8.34 6.98 48.94
C LYS A 133 -9.00 8.35 48.71
N THR A 134 -10.06 8.40 47.91
CA THR A 134 -10.81 9.63 47.61
C THR A 134 -11.55 10.14 48.84
N LEU A 135 -12.21 9.25 49.61
CA LEU A 135 -12.81 9.61 50.89
C LEU A 135 -11.76 10.09 51.90
N LEU A 136 -10.59 9.44 51.98
CA LEU A 136 -9.49 9.86 52.85
C LEU A 136 -8.93 11.24 52.45
N ASN A 137 -8.80 11.49 51.14
CA ASN A 137 -8.40 12.79 50.60
C ASN A 137 -9.43 13.88 50.91
N TRP A 138 -10.73 13.57 50.80
CA TRP A 138 -11.79 14.48 51.18
C TRP A 138 -11.75 14.83 52.67
N VAL A 139 -11.60 13.83 53.55
CA VAL A 139 -11.45 14.08 54.99
C VAL A 139 -10.24 14.97 55.26
N THR A 140 -9.10 14.67 54.64
CA THR A 140 -7.86 15.47 54.80
C THR A 140 -8.06 16.93 54.38
N ASN A 141 -8.85 17.18 53.33
CA ASN A 141 -9.18 18.53 52.86
C ASN A 141 -10.25 19.22 53.73
N ALA A 142 -11.17 18.46 54.32
CA ALA A 142 -12.23 18.98 55.18
C ALA A 142 -11.72 19.31 56.60
N LEU A 143 -10.59 18.73 57.03
CA LEU A 143 -9.98 19.00 58.32
C LEU A 143 -9.34 20.41 58.37
N PRO A 144 -9.52 21.17 59.47
CA PRO A 144 -8.83 22.44 59.65
C PRO A 144 -7.30 22.26 59.64
N LYS A 145 -6.58 23.03 58.81
CA LYS A 145 -5.11 22.93 58.65
C LYS A 145 -4.33 23.18 59.95
N ASP A 146 -4.91 23.96 60.87
CA ASP A 146 -4.30 24.32 62.16
C ASP A 146 -4.55 23.29 63.27
N SER A 147 -5.29 22.22 62.98
CA SER A 147 -5.65 21.20 63.98
C SER A 147 -4.52 20.22 64.29
N GLY A 148 -3.52 20.05 63.41
CA GLY A 148 -2.41 19.09 63.61
C GLY A 148 -2.82 17.61 63.66
N VAL A 149 -4.01 17.27 63.17
CA VAL A 149 -4.52 15.89 63.09
C VAL A 149 -4.21 15.31 61.72
N GLU A 150 -3.52 14.17 61.67
CA GLU A 150 -3.28 13.44 60.43
C GLU A 150 -4.08 12.14 60.42
N VAL A 151 -5.00 12.02 59.44
CA VAL A 151 -5.79 10.80 59.25
C VAL A 151 -5.18 9.98 58.11
N ARG A 152 -4.59 8.83 58.45
CA ARG A 152 -3.88 7.96 57.48
C ARG A 152 -4.64 6.69 57.11
N ASP A 153 -5.64 6.34 57.90
CA ASP A 153 -6.49 5.17 57.73
C ASP A 153 -7.92 5.43 58.23
N PHE A 154 -8.80 4.45 58.09
CA PHE A 154 -10.14 4.45 58.68
C PHE A 154 -10.21 3.54 59.92
N GLY A 155 -9.09 3.28 60.58
CA GLY A 155 -8.99 2.41 61.75
C GLY A 155 -8.44 3.16 62.94
N VAL A 156 -7.16 2.94 63.25
CA VAL A 156 -6.52 3.46 64.46
C VAL A 156 -6.47 4.99 64.48
N SER A 157 -6.42 5.66 63.32
CA SER A 157 -6.41 7.13 63.21
C SER A 157 -7.66 7.80 63.79
N TRP A 158 -8.77 7.05 63.92
CA TRP A 158 -10.06 7.57 64.41
C TRP A 158 -10.35 7.16 65.86
N ARG A 159 -9.55 6.24 66.41
CA ARG A 159 -9.78 5.60 67.71
C ARG A 159 -9.84 6.60 68.87
N ASP A 160 -9.03 7.65 68.82
CA ASP A 160 -8.94 8.61 69.92
C ASP A 160 -10.05 9.69 69.89
N GLY A 161 -10.90 9.66 68.88
CA GLY A 161 -12.03 10.58 68.70
C GLY A 161 -11.69 11.98 68.19
N VAL A 162 -10.39 12.34 68.05
CA VAL A 162 -10.00 13.70 67.64
C VAL A 162 -10.33 13.95 66.18
N ALA A 163 -10.14 12.96 65.31
CA ALA A 163 -10.45 13.07 63.89
C ALA A 163 -11.93 13.39 63.63
N PHE A 164 -12.85 12.77 64.37
CA PHE A 164 -14.28 13.06 64.27
C PHE A 164 -14.60 14.49 64.73
N LEU A 165 -14.08 14.91 65.88
CA LEU A 165 -14.28 16.26 66.40
C LEU A 165 -13.71 17.33 65.45
N ALA A 166 -12.54 17.07 64.85
CA ALA A 166 -11.91 17.98 63.91
C ALA A 166 -12.67 18.07 62.59
N LEU A 167 -13.25 16.95 62.11
CA LEU A 167 -14.10 16.95 60.92
C LEU A 167 -15.40 17.75 61.15
N ILE A 168 -16.02 17.61 62.32
CA ILE A 168 -17.21 18.37 62.72
C ILE A 168 -16.91 19.87 62.74
N ASP A 169 -15.81 20.28 63.36
CA ASP A 169 -15.39 21.68 63.40
C ASP A 169 -15.01 22.24 62.02
N GLY A 170 -14.43 21.40 61.14
CA GLY A 170 -14.14 21.75 59.75
C GLY A 170 -15.39 22.04 58.92
N ILE A 171 -16.45 21.24 59.09
CA ILE A 171 -17.74 21.42 58.41
C ILE A 171 -18.46 22.66 58.96
N LYS A 172 -18.49 22.82 60.29
CA LYS A 172 -19.11 23.97 60.94
C LYS A 172 -18.33 24.37 62.20
N ALA A 173 -17.65 25.51 62.09
CA ALA A 173 -16.79 26.05 63.14
C ALA A 173 -17.57 26.37 64.44
N ASN A 174 -16.89 26.26 65.57
CA ASN A 174 -17.38 26.56 66.93
C ASN A 174 -18.47 25.60 67.46
N LEU A 175 -18.63 24.42 66.87
CA LEU A 175 -19.53 23.40 67.43
C LEU A 175 -18.90 22.60 68.57
N VAL A 176 -17.57 22.48 68.60
CA VAL A 176 -16.82 21.70 69.60
C VAL A 176 -15.53 22.42 70.00
N ASN A 177 -15.16 22.39 71.28
CA ASN A 177 -13.88 22.94 71.74
C ASN A 177 -12.77 21.87 71.71
N LEU A 178 -12.08 21.77 70.57
CA LEU A 178 -11.04 20.76 70.32
C LEU A 178 -9.88 20.80 71.32
N VAL A 179 -9.53 21.97 71.87
CA VAL A 179 -8.38 22.12 72.79
C VAL A 179 -8.67 21.53 74.18
N GLU A 180 -9.92 21.68 74.65
CA GLU A 180 -10.37 21.15 75.93
C GLU A 180 -10.65 19.64 75.85
N LEU A 181 -11.35 19.21 74.79
CA LEU A 181 -11.71 17.81 74.59
C LEU A 181 -10.50 16.89 74.38
N ARG A 182 -9.37 17.39 73.85
CA ARG A 182 -8.13 16.59 73.72
C ARG A 182 -7.55 16.09 75.06
N LYS A 183 -7.94 16.69 76.19
CA LYS A 183 -7.46 16.31 77.53
C LYS A 183 -8.32 15.22 78.18
N THR A 184 -9.43 14.81 77.55
CA THR A 184 -10.34 13.79 78.08
C THR A 184 -10.07 12.41 77.45
N ASN A 185 -10.68 11.36 78.00
CA ASN A 185 -10.48 9.99 77.49
C ASN A 185 -11.15 9.78 76.11
N ASN A 186 -10.69 8.78 75.36
CA ASN A 186 -11.12 8.52 73.98
C ASN A 186 -12.63 8.30 73.88
N ARG A 187 -13.18 7.45 74.77
CA ARG A 187 -14.60 7.09 74.79
C ARG A 187 -15.51 8.31 74.96
N HIS A 188 -15.15 9.25 75.83
CA HIS A 188 -15.94 10.48 76.01
C HIS A 188 -15.83 11.43 74.81
N ARG A 189 -14.66 11.50 74.15
CA ARG A 189 -14.47 12.28 72.92
C ARG A 189 -15.33 11.75 71.77
N LEU A 190 -15.35 10.42 71.59
CA LEU A 190 -16.15 9.75 70.56
C LEU A 190 -17.65 9.95 70.79
N GLU A 191 -18.13 9.75 72.01
CA GLU A 191 -19.53 9.96 72.37
C GLU A 191 -19.96 11.40 72.08
N THR A 192 -19.15 12.36 72.52
CA THR A 192 -19.40 13.80 72.26
C THR A 192 -19.41 14.10 70.76
N ALA A 193 -18.50 13.50 69.98
CA ALA A 193 -18.45 13.71 68.53
C ALA A 193 -19.72 13.18 67.85
N PHE A 194 -20.18 11.98 68.22
CA PHE A 194 -21.37 11.37 67.64
C PHE A 194 -22.65 12.11 68.07
N ASP A 195 -22.73 12.54 69.33
CA ASP A 195 -23.82 13.38 69.86
C ASP A 195 -23.95 14.72 69.12
N VAL A 196 -22.83 15.40 68.93
CA VAL A 196 -22.82 16.69 68.23
C VAL A 196 -23.12 16.49 66.74
N ALA A 197 -22.58 15.46 66.11
CA ALA A 197 -22.87 15.14 64.72
C ALA A 197 -24.38 14.88 64.49
N GLU A 198 -25.03 14.15 65.38
CA GLU A 198 -26.47 13.88 65.27
C GLU A 198 -27.32 15.10 65.59
N THR A 199 -27.09 15.74 66.75
CA THR A 199 -27.97 16.82 67.22
C THR A 199 -27.75 18.14 66.48
N LYS A 200 -26.53 18.42 66.00
CA LYS A 200 -26.17 19.71 65.37
C LYS A 200 -25.94 19.63 63.87
N LEU A 201 -25.50 18.48 63.34
CA LEU A 201 -25.29 18.27 61.91
C LEU A 201 -26.32 17.30 61.30
N GLY A 202 -27.17 16.65 62.12
CA GLY A 202 -28.17 15.67 61.68
C GLY A 202 -27.56 14.46 60.98
N ILE A 203 -26.35 14.05 61.38
CA ILE A 203 -25.69 12.81 60.93
C ILE A 203 -26.07 11.71 61.92
N ALA A 204 -26.78 10.68 61.47
CA ALA A 204 -27.34 9.66 62.34
C ALA A 204 -26.22 8.80 62.96
N LYS A 205 -26.25 8.60 64.29
CA LYS A 205 -25.25 7.76 64.99
C LYS A 205 -25.37 6.31 64.55
N LEU A 206 -24.33 5.80 63.90
CA LEU A 206 -24.23 4.38 63.52
C LEU A 206 -23.15 3.63 64.29
N LEU A 207 -22.33 4.33 65.08
CA LEU A 207 -21.22 3.76 65.83
C LEU A 207 -21.40 4.08 67.30
N ASP A 208 -21.15 3.09 68.14
CA ASP A 208 -21.03 3.27 69.58
C ASP A 208 -19.56 3.54 69.93
N ALA A 209 -19.32 4.42 70.92
CA ALA A 209 -17.96 4.80 71.30
C ALA A 209 -17.10 3.60 71.75
N GLU A 210 -17.74 2.52 72.19
CA GLU A 210 -17.05 1.29 72.63
C GLU A 210 -16.56 0.40 71.50
N ASP A 211 -17.24 0.41 70.36
CA ASP A 211 -16.84 -0.34 69.16
C ASP A 211 -15.67 0.33 68.43
N VAL A 212 -15.45 1.63 68.72
CA VAL A 212 -14.37 2.43 68.14
C VAL A 212 -13.14 2.51 69.06
N ASP A 213 -13.30 2.57 70.39
CA ASP A 213 -12.15 2.57 71.33
C ASP A 213 -11.61 1.15 71.62
N VAL A 214 -11.28 0.43 70.55
CA VAL A 214 -10.66 -0.90 70.58
C VAL A 214 -9.30 -0.88 69.88
N PRO A 215 -8.37 -1.82 70.15
CA PRO A 215 -7.04 -1.82 69.54
C PRO A 215 -7.04 -1.81 68.01
N LYS A 216 -8.06 -2.39 67.38
CA LYS A 216 -8.24 -2.43 65.93
C LYS A 216 -9.70 -2.18 65.57
N PRO A 217 -10.10 -0.90 65.41
CA PRO A 217 -11.47 -0.54 65.06
C PRO A 217 -11.83 -1.08 63.66
N ASP A 218 -13.09 -1.42 63.45
CA ASP A 218 -13.55 -1.92 62.14
C ASP A 218 -13.61 -0.78 61.12
N GLU A 219 -12.72 -0.85 60.13
CA GLU A 219 -12.56 0.21 59.15
C GLU A 219 -13.80 0.42 58.27
N LYS A 220 -14.57 -0.65 58.02
CA LYS A 220 -15.79 -0.58 57.20
C LYS A 220 -16.89 0.22 57.90
N SER A 221 -17.06 -0.01 59.19
CA SER A 221 -18.01 0.71 60.03
C SER A 221 -17.63 2.20 60.13
N ILE A 222 -16.34 2.50 60.34
CA ILE A 222 -15.85 3.89 60.35
C ILE A 222 -16.01 4.57 58.98
N MET A 223 -15.65 3.90 57.88
CA MET A 223 -15.86 4.43 56.52
C MET A 223 -17.33 4.74 56.24
N THR A 224 -18.25 3.85 56.65
CA THR A 224 -19.69 4.04 56.48
C THR A 224 -20.17 5.29 57.22
N TYR A 225 -19.73 5.46 58.47
CA TYR A 225 -20.12 6.60 59.27
C TYR A 225 -19.55 7.91 58.73
N VAL A 226 -18.26 7.94 58.36
CA VAL A 226 -17.61 9.12 57.76
C VAL A 226 -18.23 9.49 56.41
N ALA A 227 -18.63 8.51 55.60
CA ALA A 227 -19.29 8.75 54.31
C ALA A 227 -20.63 9.49 54.46
N GLN A 228 -21.33 9.40 55.60
CA GLN A 228 -22.52 10.22 55.84
C GLN A 228 -22.21 11.71 55.89
N PHE A 229 -21.04 12.08 56.44
CA PHE A 229 -20.60 13.48 56.47
C PHE A 229 -20.35 13.98 55.04
N LEU A 230 -19.72 13.17 54.19
CA LEU A 230 -19.54 13.49 52.77
C LEU A 230 -20.89 13.58 52.03
N HIS A 231 -21.80 12.64 52.23
CA HIS A 231 -23.10 12.66 51.55
C HIS A 231 -23.94 13.88 51.92
N LYS A 232 -23.94 14.28 53.21
CA LYS A 232 -24.74 15.41 53.69
C LYS A 232 -24.05 16.76 53.46
N TYR A 233 -22.73 16.78 53.49
CA TYR A 233 -21.91 17.97 53.30
C TYR A 233 -20.80 17.70 52.27
N PRO A 234 -21.15 17.54 50.98
CA PRO A 234 -20.18 17.15 49.94
C PRO A 234 -19.08 18.20 49.70
N GLU A 235 -19.34 19.47 50.02
CA GLU A 235 -18.39 20.57 49.88
C GLU A 235 -18.21 21.34 51.20
N PRO A 236 -16.99 21.43 51.75
CA PRO A 236 -16.73 22.33 52.88
C PRO A 236 -16.55 23.76 52.34
N LYS A 237 -17.61 24.59 52.50
CA LYS A 237 -17.69 26.05 52.24
C LYS A 237 -17.56 26.49 50.76
N GLY A 238 -18.69 26.78 50.09
CA GLY A 238 -18.65 27.45 48.77
C GLY A 238 -19.98 27.66 47.99
N ALA A 239 -20.73 26.61 47.67
CA ALA A 239 -21.76 26.65 46.59
C ALA A 239 -23.23 26.89 47.01
N SER A 240 -23.51 27.54 48.14
CA SER A 240 -24.89 27.64 48.68
C SER A 240 -25.83 28.66 47.99
N LYS A 241 -25.36 29.50 47.04
CA LYS A 241 -26.18 30.61 46.51
C LYS A 241 -26.94 30.31 45.21
N ASP A 242 -26.44 29.42 44.36
CA ASP A 242 -27.00 29.24 43.01
C ASP A 242 -28.18 28.24 42.97
N PHE A 243 -28.18 27.23 43.85
CA PHE A 243 -29.26 26.22 43.88
C PHE A 243 -30.55 26.70 44.57
N SER A 244 -30.46 27.68 45.49
CA SER A 244 -31.65 28.29 46.10
C SER A 244 -32.45 29.15 45.13
N HIS A 245 -31.77 29.81 44.19
CA HIS A 245 -32.40 30.66 43.18
C HIS A 245 -33.25 29.85 42.19
N ILE A 246 -32.73 28.70 41.76
CA ILE A 246 -33.40 27.82 40.79
C ILE A 246 -34.65 27.16 41.39
N ASN A 247 -34.60 26.74 42.67
CA ASN A 247 -35.78 26.22 43.36
C ASN A 247 -36.86 27.29 43.54
N GLN A 248 -36.48 28.55 43.76
CA GLN A 248 -37.43 29.66 43.83
C GLN A 248 -38.11 29.91 42.48
N GLU A 249 -37.36 29.96 41.37
CA GLU A 249 -37.92 30.11 40.02
C GLU A 249 -38.88 28.97 39.64
N LEU A 250 -38.58 27.74 40.06
CA LEU A 250 -39.44 26.57 39.86
C LEU A 250 -40.78 26.69 40.60
N ASP A 251 -40.73 27.06 41.88
CA ASP A 251 -41.93 27.20 42.71
C ASP A 251 -42.80 28.37 42.26
N GLU A 252 -42.21 29.49 41.82
CA GLU A 252 -42.90 30.64 41.27
C GLU A 252 -43.61 30.30 39.95
N LEU A 253 -42.91 29.64 39.02
CA LEU A 253 -43.51 29.21 37.75
C LEU A 253 -44.62 28.17 37.97
N ARG A 254 -44.39 27.19 38.84
CA ARG A 254 -45.40 26.16 39.17
C ARG A 254 -46.67 26.79 39.75
N ARG A 255 -46.53 27.77 40.66
CA ARG A 255 -47.68 28.47 41.25
C ARG A 255 -48.48 29.24 40.21
N PHE A 256 -47.79 30.00 39.36
CA PHE A 256 -48.42 30.75 38.26
C PHE A 256 -49.22 29.82 37.34
N LEU A 257 -48.64 28.68 36.96
CA LEU A 257 -49.30 27.73 36.07
C LEU A 257 -50.52 27.06 36.68
N ILE A 258 -50.48 26.74 37.97
CA ILE A 258 -51.66 26.22 38.68
C ILE A 258 -52.76 27.29 38.71
N GLU A 259 -52.42 28.52 39.07
CA GLU A 259 -53.39 29.63 39.15
C GLU A 259 -54.08 29.87 37.81
N LYS A 260 -53.30 29.97 36.71
CA LYS A 260 -53.86 30.17 35.37
C LYS A 260 -54.61 28.95 34.83
N SER A 261 -54.10 27.74 35.12
CA SER A 261 -54.80 26.52 34.76
C SER A 261 -56.17 26.44 35.44
N ASP A 262 -56.24 26.75 36.73
CA ASP A 262 -57.49 26.74 37.51
C ASP A 262 -58.45 27.86 37.08
N GLU A 263 -57.94 29.01 36.66
CA GLU A 263 -58.72 30.13 36.09
C GLU A 263 -59.37 29.74 34.74
N TYR A 264 -58.59 29.12 33.84
CA TYR A 264 -59.02 28.84 32.47
C TYR A 264 -59.76 27.51 32.30
N GLU A 265 -59.53 26.52 33.16
CA GLU A 265 -60.20 25.22 33.13
C GLU A 265 -61.74 25.30 33.11
N PRO A 266 -62.42 26.08 33.97
CA PRO A 266 -63.87 26.25 33.90
C PRO A 266 -64.30 26.97 32.62
N MET A 267 -63.48 27.89 32.10
CA MET A 267 -63.78 28.64 30.87
C MET A 267 -63.73 27.76 29.62
N VAL A 268 -62.80 26.79 29.56
CA VAL A 268 -62.78 25.76 28.51
C VAL A 268 -64.04 24.89 28.61
N LYS A 269 -64.36 24.39 29.80
CA LYS A 269 -65.49 23.45 30.00
C LYS A 269 -66.85 24.07 29.70
N LEU A 270 -67.04 25.34 30.04
CA LEU A 270 -68.30 26.07 29.84
C LEU A 270 -68.30 26.91 28.55
N ASN A 271 -67.22 26.87 27.77
CA ASN A 271 -67.03 27.65 26.56
C ASN A 271 -67.18 29.18 26.76
N SER A 272 -66.83 29.67 27.95
CA SER A 272 -67.17 31.01 28.44
C SER A 272 -66.04 32.03 28.35
N PHE A 273 -65.01 31.78 27.54
CA PHE A 273 -63.95 32.75 27.33
C PHE A 273 -64.47 34.06 26.70
N PRO A 274 -63.90 35.22 27.05
CA PRO A 274 -64.24 36.49 26.40
C PRO A 274 -64.08 36.45 24.87
N ARG A 275 -64.96 37.15 24.15
CA ARG A 275 -64.93 37.21 22.67
C ARG A 275 -64.19 38.43 22.12
N ASP A 276 -63.56 39.22 22.98
CA ASP A 276 -62.68 40.31 22.58
C ASP A 276 -61.24 39.80 22.42
N PHE A 277 -60.66 40.04 21.24
CA PHE A 277 -59.28 39.69 20.93
C PHE A 277 -58.27 40.49 21.78
N SER A 278 -58.64 41.69 22.21
CA SER A 278 -57.77 42.55 23.04
C SER A 278 -57.53 41.94 24.42
N GLU A 279 -58.54 41.31 25.01
CA GLU A 279 -58.43 40.59 26.29
C GLU A 279 -57.54 39.35 26.17
N TYR A 280 -57.66 38.63 25.05
CA TYR A 280 -56.75 37.52 24.73
C TYR A 280 -55.29 37.98 24.64
N LEU A 281 -55.01 39.13 24.03
CA LEU A 281 -53.64 39.66 23.92
C LEU A 281 -53.04 40.02 25.29
N ILE A 282 -53.85 40.55 26.20
CA ILE A 282 -53.41 40.85 27.58
C ILE A 282 -53.05 39.54 28.29
N ALA A 283 -53.95 38.56 28.29
CA ALA A 283 -53.71 37.23 28.88
C ALA A 283 -52.49 36.54 28.25
N ARG A 284 -52.32 36.66 26.93
CA ARG A 284 -51.17 36.11 26.20
C ARG A 284 -49.87 36.76 26.61
N SER A 285 -49.85 38.09 26.79
CA SER A 285 -48.65 38.82 27.20
C SER A 285 -48.15 38.41 28.59
N GLU A 286 -49.07 38.10 29.50
CA GLU A 286 -48.78 37.62 30.86
C GLU A 286 -48.10 36.23 30.82
N ILE A 287 -48.59 35.32 29.98
CA ILE A 287 -48.00 33.99 29.81
C ILE A 287 -46.66 34.06 29.07
N ASP A 288 -46.56 34.92 28.03
CA ASP A 288 -45.34 35.08 27.25
C ASP A 288 -44.18 35.62 28.12
N ALA A 289 -44.46 36.39 29.18
CA ALA A 289 -43.46 36.85 30.14
C ALA A 289 -42.75 35.70 30.90
N HIS A 290 -43.43 34.55 31.05
CA HIS A 290 -42.88 33.38 31.75
C HIS A 290 -42.21 32.34 30.81
N ILE A 291 -42.26 32.54 29.48
CA ILE A 291 -41.58 31.68 28.49
C ILE A 291 -40.06 31.58 28.73
N PRO A 292 -39.31 32.68 28.97
CA PRO A 292 -37.87 32.60 29.19
C PRO A 292 -37.52 31.77 30.43
N THR A 293 -38.29 31.93 31.52
CA THR A 293 -38.13 31.15 32.75
C THR A 293 -38.39 29.67 32.50
N TYR A 294 -39.49 29.31 31.82
CA TYR A 294 -39.77 27.93 31.46
C TYR A 294 -38.67 27.32 30.57
N ASN A 295 -38.19 28.06 29.57
CA ASN A 295 -37.12 27.59 28.68
C ASN A 295 -35.78 27.44 29.41
N HIS A 296 -35.45 28.37 30.31
CA HIS A 296 -34.27 28.29 31.16
C HIS A 296 -34.30 27.04 32.05
N LEU A 297 -35.43 26.80 32.72
CA LEU A 297 -35.65 25.63 33.56
C LEU A 297 -35.65 24.33 32.76
N LYS A 298 -36.26 24.32 31.57
CA LYS A 298 -36.23 23.18 30.64
C LYS A 298 -34.80 22.82 30.23
N GLN A 299 -34.04 23.82 29.80
CA GLN A 299 -32.64 23.65 29.41
C GLN A 299 -31.79 23.17 30.59
N PHE A 300 -32.01 23.72 31.79
CA PHE A 300 -31.33 23.33 33.02
C PHE A 300 -31.60 21.85 33.37
N VAL A 301 -32.87 21.42 33.32
CA VAL A 301 -33.25 20.02 33.54
C VAL A 301 -32.66 19.09 32.46
N ASP A 302 -32.64 19.52 31.20
CA ASP A 302 -32.12 18.72 30.08
C ASP A 302 -30.59 18.57 30.08
N THR A 303 -29.86 19.50 30.72
CA THR A 303 -28.38 19.51 30.80
C THR A 303 -27.80 18.95 32.10
N GLN A 304 -28.61 18.71 33.14
CA GLN A 304 -28.12 18.17 34.41
C GLN A 304 -27.86 16.65 34.38
N SER A 305 -26.71 16.25 34.96
CA SER A 305 -26.32 14.86 35.22
C SER A 305 -25.54 14.79 36.54
N GLY A 306 -26.22 14.75 37.69
CA GLY A 306 -25.59 14.76 39.02
C GLY A 306 -26.61 14.94 40.15
N PHE A 307 -26.21 14.92 41.43
CA PHE A 307 -27.09 14.77 42.61
C PHE A 307 -27.90 16.02 43.04
N LEU A 308 -27.62 17.20 42.49
CA LEU A 308 -28.43 18.42 42.69
C LEU A 308 -29.53 18.52 41.61
N GLN A 309 -30.45 17.55 41.57
CA GLN A 309 -31.52 17.48 40.57
C GLN A 309 -32.80 18.15 41.06
N VAL A 310 -33.47 18.86 40.17
CA VAL A 310 -34.91 19.07 40.28
C VAL A 310 -35.57 17.69 40.17
N PRO A 311 -36.44 17.26 41.10
CA PRO A 311 -37.11 15.97 40.99
C PRO A 311 -37.86 15.88 39.65
N ARG A 312 -37.62 14.82 38.87
CA ARG A 312 -38.27 14.64 37.54
C ARG A 312 -39.79 14.75 37.62
N SER A 313 -40.40 14.26 38.70
CA SER A 313 -41.83 14.41 38.95
C SER A 313 -42.28 15.87 39.05
N THR A 314 -41.49 16.73 39.69
CA THR A 314 -41.79 18.16 39.83
C THR A 314 -41.68 18.89 38.49
N TRP A 315 -40.68 18.54 37.68
CA TRP A 315 -40.56 19.06 36.32
C TRP A 315 -41.66 18.54 35.38
N GLU A 316 -41.99 17.25 35.46
CA GLU A 316 -43.09 16.63 34.70
C GLU A 316 -44.43 17.30 35.03
N ASP A 317 -44.69 17.60 36.31
CA ASP A 317 -45.85 18.37 36.76
C ASP A 317 -45.88 19.78 36.13
N ILE A 318 -44.78 20.53 36.24
CA ILE A 318 -44.66 21.89 35.66
C ILE A 318 -44.83 21.85 34.14
N ASN A 319 -44.20 20.88 33.47
CA ASN A 319 -44.29 20.73 32.03
C ASN A 319 -45.71 20.35 31.58
N SER A 320 -46.40 19.48 32.33
CA SER A 320 -47.79 19.12 32.09
C SER A 320 -48.72 20.32 32.25
N LEU A 321 -48.58 21.07 33.35
CA LEU A 321 -49.34 22.30 33.60
C LEU A 321 -49.07 23.37 32.54
N TRP A 322 -47.80 23.53 32.12
CA TRP A 322 -47.43 24.44 31.04
C TRP A 322 -48.12 24.06 29.73
N GLN A 323 -48.11 22.78 29.35
CA GLN A 323 -48.80 22.28 28.16
C GLN A 323 -50.32 22.47 28.26
N GLN A 324 -50.91 22.25 29.44
CA GLN A 324 -52.34 22.47 29.69
C GLN A 324 -52.73 23.93 29.50
N VAL A 325 -51.99 24.87 30.10
CA VAL A 325 -52.23 26.32 29.93
C VAL A 325 -52.03 26.76 28.47
N GLN A 326 -51.01 26.25 27.77
CA GLN A 326 -50.84 26.54 26.34
C GLN A 326 -52.02 26.01 25.50
N TYR A 327 -52.53 24.81 25.80
CA TYR A 327 -53.72 24.28 25.13
C TYR A 327 -54.96 25.12 25.43
N GLN A 328 -55.19 25.52 26.68
CA GLN A 328 -56.31 26.37 27.07
C GLN A 328 -56.26 27.74 26.35
N MET A 329 -55.08 28.33 26.21
CA MET A 329 -54.88 29.56 25.44
C MET A 329 -55.13 29.38 23.95
N MET A 330 -54.69 28.26 23.37
CA MET A 330 -54.98 27.94 21.97
C MET A 330 -56.46 27.65 21.76
N TYR A 331 -57.13 27.02 22.72
CA TYR A 331 -58.57 26.81 22.70
C TYR A 331 -59.35 28.13 22.67
N TRP A 332 -58.95 29.11 23.51
CA TRP A 332 -59.53 30.45 23.47
C TRP A 332 -59.32 31.09 22.08
N LEU A 333 -58.12 30.99 21.51
CA LEU A 333 -57.82 31.51 20.19
C LEU A 333 -58.62 30.82 19.07
N TRP A 334 -58.76 29.48 19.12
CA TRP A 334 -59.58 28.70 18.19
C TRP A 334 -61.04 29.16 18.18
N LEU A 335 -61.55 29.48 19.36
CA LEU A 335 -62.92 29.94 19.54
C LEU A 335 -63.13 31.33 18.94
N LEU A 336 -62.18 32.25 19.18
CA LEU A 336 -62.17 33.59 18.59
C LEU A 336 -62.12 33.55 17.06
N ASP A 337 -61.30 32.67 16.50
CA ASP A 337 -61.14 32.57 15.03
C ASP A 337 -62.31 31.82 14.36
N SER A 338 -62.87 30.82 15.03
CA SER A 338 -64.00 30.02 14.51
C SER A 338 -65.32 30.79 14.46
N GLU A 339 -65.44 31.86 15.25
CA GLU A 339 -66.61 32.74 15.31
C GLU A 339 -66.51 33.95 14.35
N LEU A 340 -65.42 34.08 13.61
CA LEU A 340 -65.28 35.13 12.59
C LEU A 340 -66.30 34.95 11.45
N PRO A 341 -66.81 36.05 10.87
CA PRO A 341 -67.83 35.97 9.84
C PRO A 341 -67.27 35.50 8.48
N GLY A 342 -68.11 34.81 7.71
CA GLY A 342 -67.81 34.42 6.33
C GLY A 342 -66.68 33.38 6.21
N GLU A 343 -65.83 33.55 5.19
CA GLU A 343 -64.72 32.62 4.89
C GLU A 343 -63.66 32.57 6.01
N PHE A 344 -63.51 33.64 6.81
CA PHE A 344 -62.59 33.67 7.94
C PHE A 344 -62.95 32.66 9.02
N GLY A 345 -64.23 32.46 9.32
CA GLY A 345 -64.67 31.43 10.27
C GLY A 345 -64.47 30.00 9.77
N ILE A 346 -64.54 29.77 8.46
CA ILE A 346 -64.23 28.46 7.85
C ILE A 346 -62.73 28.16 7.99
N VAL A 347 -61.89 29.15 7.68
CA VAL A 347 -60.43 29.05 7.85
C VAL A 347 -60.09 28.88 9.34
N GLY A 348 -60.73 29.62 10.24
CA GLY A 348 -60.53 29.52 11.70
C GLY A 348 -60.88 28.15 12.26
N LYS A 349 -62.01 27.56 11.83
CA LYS A 349 -62.39 26.19 12.21
C LYS A 349 -61.40 25.14 11.70
N TRP A 350 -60.94 25.28 10.46
CA TRP A 350 -59.94 24.36 9.91
C TRP A 350 -58.59 24.51 10.61
N LEU A 351 -58.16 25.74 10.87
CA LEU A 351 -56.93 26.07 11.59
C LEU A 351 -56.95 25.49 13.01
N ALA A 352 -58.10 25.57 13.70
CA ALA A 352 -58.28 24.96 15.01
C ALA A 352 -58.12 23.44 14.98
N GLU A 353 -58.74 22.74 14.02
CA GLU A 353 -58.58 21.29 13.88
C GLU A 353 -57.16 20.89 13.47
N ALA A 354 -56.50 21.67 12.61
CA ALA A 354 -55.11 21.46 12.22
C ALA A 354 -54.17 21.53 13.44
N GLU A 355 -54.31 22.56 14.27
CA GLU A 355 -53.47 22.74 15.45
C GLU A 355 -53.77 21.72 16.55
N LYS A 356 -55.03 21.32 16.73
CA LYS A 356 -55.39 20.18 17.60
C LYS A 356 -54.68 18.91 17.17
N ILE A 357 -54.71 18.60 15.87
CA ILE A 357 -53.99 17.44 15.33
C ILE A 357 -52.50 17.58 15.62
N LEU A 358 -51.88 18.75 15.45
CA LEU A 358 -50.45 18.93 15.74
C LEU A 358 -50.09 18.79 17.22
N MET A 359 -51.01 19.14 18.14
CA MET A 359 -50.81 19.06 19.59
C MET A 359 -51.07 17.67 20.20
N ASP A 360 -51.75 16.76 19.46
CA ASP A 360 -52.00 15.40 19.93
C ASP A 360 -50.68 14.60 20.02
N ASN A 361 -50.17 14.41 21.24
CA ASN A 361 -48.95 13.64 21.53
C ASN A 361 -49.24 12.20 21.99
N GLU A 362 -50.47 11.70 21.87
CA GLU A 362 -50.82 10.34 22.30
C GLU A 362 -50.28 9.30 21.32
N ILE A 363 -49.05 8.84 21.59
CA ILE A 363 -48.43 7.69 20.94
C ILE A 363 -48.14 6.65 22.04
N PRO A 364 -48.67 5.42 21.94
CA PRO A 364 -48.39 4.37 22.92
C PRO A 364 -46.88 4.13 23.07
N SER A 365 -46.41 3.96 24.30
CA SER A 365 -44.99 3.70 24.58
C SER A 365 -44.55 2.27 24.25
N ALA A 366 -45.50 1.35 24.06
CA ALA A 366 -45.24 -0.05 23.74
C ALA A 366 -44.91 -0.24 22.25
N MET A 367 -43.76 -0.82 21.93
CA MET A 367 -43.29 -1.01 20.55
C MET A 367 -43.69 -2.41 20.02
N ASN A 368 -44.97 -2.59 19.70
CA ASN A 368 -45.54 -3.84 19.17
C ASN A 368 -46.26 -3.65 17.82
N GLU A 369 -46.69 -4.74 17.19
CA GLU A 369 -47.37 -4.73 15.89
C GLU A 369 -48.69 -3.92 15.90
N GLU A 370 -49.46 -4.03 16.99
CA GLU A 370 -50.69 -3.25 17.18
C GLU A 370 -50.41 -1.74 17.25
N THR A 371 -49.32 -1.34 17.90
CA THR A 371 -48.90 0.07 17.98
C THR A 371 -48.40 0.57 16.64
N ALA A 372 -47.68 -0.26 15.86
CA ALA A 372 -47.31 0.10 14.49
C ALA A 372 -48.56 0.41 13.65
N ALA A 373 -49.59 -0.44 13.70
CA ALA A 373 -50.84 -0.24 12.98
C ALA A 373 -51.61 1.03 13.44
N ILE A 374 -51.56 1.36 14.73
CA ILE A 374 -52.14 2.61 15.25
C ILE A 374 -51.39 3.84 14.70
N ILE A 375 -50.06 3.80 14.67
CA ILE A 375 -49.23 4.89 14.13
C ILE A 375 -49.44 5.04 12.63
N SER A 376 -49.49 3.94 11.86
CA SER A 376 -49.79 3.95 10.42
C SER A 376 -51.12 4.64 10.13
N ARG A 377 -52.16 4.35 10.94
CA ARG A 377 -53.47 4.98 10.80
C ARG A 377 -53.42 6.48 11.07
N LYS A 378 -52.80 6.90 12.19
CA LYS A 378 -52.62 8.33 12.53
C LYS A 378 -51.80 9.07 11.48
N LEU A 379 -50.78 8.43 10.91
CA LEU A 379 -49.96 8.99 9.83
C LEU A 379 -50.79 9.20 8.55
N GLU A 380 -51.66 8.25 8.21
CA GLU A 380 -52.51 8.36 7.02
C GLU A 380 -53.61 9.42 7.20
N GLU A 381 -54.28 9.45 8.37
CA GLU A 381 -55.22 10.51 8.75
C GLU A 381 -54.57 11.90 8.66
N HIS A 382 -53.33 12.04 9.16
CA HIS A 382 -52.56 13.28 9.07
C HIS A 382 -52.26 13.67 7.61
N LYS A 383 -51.83 12.74 6.76
CA LYS A 383 -51.57 13.03 5.33
C LYS A 383 -52.83 13.52 4.62
N LEU A 384 -53.95 12.85 4.86
CA LEU A 384 -55.23 13.17 4.24
C LEU A 384 -55.74 14.56 4.68
N PHE A 385 -55.64 14.89 5.97
CA PHE A 385 -56.11 16.17 6.50
C PHE A 385 -55.29 17.36 5.98
N PHE A 386 -53.95 17.28 6.02
CA PHE A 386 -53.08 18.39 5.60
C PHE A 386 -52.94 18.53 4.08
N ALA A 387 -53.46 17.59 3.27
CA ALA A 387 -53.55 17.74 1.82
C ALA A 387 -54.41 18.95 1.40
N ASP A 388 -55.38 19.35 2.24
CA ASP A 388 -56.26 20.50 2.01
C ASP A 388 -55.61 21.86 2.40
N LEU A 389 -54.43 21.88 3.04
CA LEU A 389 -53.77 23.11 3.51
C LEU A 389 -53.57 24.18 2.41
N PRO A 390 -53.08 23.85 1.20
CA PRO A 390 -52.92 24.86 0.14
C PRO A 390 -54.24 25.51 -0.28
N ARG A 391 -55.34 24.75 -0.26
CA ARG A 391 -56.68 25.27 -0.56
C ARG A 391 -57.12 26.28 0.50
N ILE A 392 -56.89 25.97 1.77
CA ILE A 392 -57.27 26.83 2.90
C ILE A 392 -56.47 28.13 2.93
N ILE A 393 -55.16 28.09 2.64
CA ILE A 393 -54.33 29.30 2.49
C ILE A 393 -54.89 30.20 1.38
N ALA A 394 -55.23 29.62 0.22
CA ALA A 394 -55.82 30.38 -0.88
C ALA A 394 -57.20 30.99 -0.51
N THR A 395 -58.03 30.27 0.25
CA THR A 395 -59.30 30.81 0.78
C THR A 395 -59.06 31.99 1.72
N PHE A 396 -58.07 31.91 2.61
CA PHE A 396 -57.72 33.01 3.51
C PHE A 396 -57.21 34.25 2.79
N ASP A 397 -56.32 34.08 1.80
CA ASP A 397 -55.78 35.18 1.00
C ASP A 397 -56.84 35.88 0.16
N ASN A 398 -57.83 35.13 -0.34
CA ASN A 398 -58.98 35.68 -1.04
C ASN A 398 -59.91 36.44 -0.09
N ALA A 399 -60.20 35.89 1.10
CA ALA A 399 -61.02 36.53 2.12
C ALA A 399 -60.42 37.87 2.60
N LYS A 400 -59.09 37.98 2.70
CA LYS A 400 -58.36 39.22 3.03
C LYS A 400 -58.59 40.36 2.04
N ARG A 401 -58.97 40.06 0.80
CA ARG A 401 -59.25 41.07 -0.25
C ARG A 401 -60.71 41.54 -0.24
N MET A 402 -61.57 40.89 0.55
CA MET A 402 -62.99 41.25 0.66
C MET A 402 -63.22 42.35 1.71
N PRO A 403 -64.31 43.14 1.60
CA PRO A 403 -64.62 44.21 2.56
C PRO A 403 -64.80 43.74 4.01
N LEU A 404 -65.12 42.45 4.19
CA LEU A 404 -65.28 41.80 5.50
C LEU A 404 -64.01 41.89 6.37
N ALA A 405 -62.83 41.96 5.75
CA ALA A 405 -61.55 42.04 6.46
C ALA A 405 -61.39 43.34 7.26
N GLN A 406 -62.09 44.42 6.89
CA GLN A 406 -62.04 45.71 7.62
C GLN A 406 -62.82 45.68 8.93
N GLN A 407 -63.70 44.68 9.13
CA GLN A 407 -64.51 44.52 10.35
C GLN A 407 -63.84 43.66 11.43
N ILE A 408 -62.70 43.05 11.11
CA ILE A 408 -61.96 42.16 12.01
C ILE A 408 -60.72 42.90 12.52
N PRO A 409 -60.34 42.76 13.81
CA PRO A 409 -59.11 43.33 14.33
C PRO A 409 -57.88 42.90 13.50
N LEU A 410 -57.08 43.88 13.07
CA LEU A 410 -55.90 43.63 12.22
C LEU A 410 -54.89 42.69 12.90
N GLU A 411 -54.78 42.78 14.22
CA GLU A 411 -53.89 41.92 15.02
C GLU A 411 -54.35 40.45 15.02
N GLN A 412 -55.66 40.20 15.01
CA GLN A 412 -56.22 38.85 14.90
C GLN A 412 -55.96 38.26 13.50
N LEU A 413 -56.17 39.04 12.44
CA LEU A 413 -55.87 38.59 11.07
C LEU A 413 -54.38 38.28 10.87
N ARG A 414 -53.49 39.12 11.40
CA ARG A 414 -52.03 38.87 11.38
C ARG A 414 -51.65 37.63 12.19
N ASN A 415 -52.32 37.39 13.32
CA ASN A 415 -52.11 36.20 14.13
C ASN A 415 -52.50 34.92 13.38
N MET A 416 -53.68 34.90 12.76
CA MET A 416 -54.15 33.78 11.91
C MET A 416 -53.22 33.54 10.72
N GLU A 417 -52.80 34.61 10.02
CA GLU A 417 -51.88 34.52 8.87
C GLU A 417 -50.55 33.88 9.25
N ARG A 418 -49.96 34.33 10.36
CA ARG A 418 -48.72 33.75 10.89
C ARG A 418 -48.89 32.27 11.22
N ARG A 419 -49.98 31.89 11.90
CA ARG A 419 -50.25 30.50 12.27
C ARG A 419 -50.46 29.61 11.05
N LEU A 420 -51.20 30.06 10.04
CA LEU A 420 -51.36 29.35 8.76
C LEU A 420 -50.02 29.13 8.04
N GLN A 421 -49.12 30.11 8.06
CA GLN A 421 -47.77 29.97 7.49
C GLN A 421 -46.89 29.01 8.29
N GLU A 422 -46.99 29.02 9.63
CA GLU A 422 -46.24 28.12 10.52
C GLU A 422 -46.75 26.66 10.49
N LEU A 423 -48.00 26.41 10.08
CA LEU A 423 -48.58 25.06 10.04
C LEU A 423 -47.85 24.12 9.08
N GLY A 424 -47.45 24.61 7.90
CA GLY A 424 -46.81 23.78 6.86
C GLY A 424 -45.55 23.06 7.38
N PRO A 425 -44.55 23.80 7.89
CA PRO A 425 -43.35 23.21 8.50
C PRO A 425 -43.67 22.27 9.68
N LYS A 426 -44.54 22.68 10.61
CA LYS A 426 -44.90 21.85 11.78
C LYS A 426 -45.62 20.55 11.40
N ALA A 427 -46.45 20.58 10.36
CA ALA A 427 -47.10 19.38 9.82
C ALA A 427 -46.09 18.45 9.11
N ALA A 428 -45.10 19.00 8.40
CA ALA A 428 -44.02 18.20 7.82
C ALA A 428 -43.19 17.51 8.91
N GLU A 429 -42.79 18.25 9.96
CA GLU A 429 -42.06 17.70 11.11
C GLU A 429 -42.82 16.55 11.79
N ARG A 430 -44.12 16.74 12.08
CA ARG A 430 -44.97 15.69 12.68
C ARG A 430 -45.12 14.48 11.77
N ARG A 431 -45.32 14.68 10.47
CA ARG A 431 -45.45 13.59 9.49
C ARG A 431 -44.20 12.71 9.46
N ILE A 432 -43.02 13.31 9.42
CA ILE A 432 -41.75 12.58 9.37
C ILE A 432 -41.51 11.85 10.71
N ARG A 433 -41.83 12.48 11.84
CA ARG A 433 -41.79 11.84 13.15
C ARG A 433 -42.69 10.60 13.23
N LEU A 434 -43.93 10.68 12.73
CA LEU A 434 -44.85 9.53 12.70
C LEU A 434 -44.34 8.42 11.78
N LYS A 435 -43.80 8.78 10.60
CA LYS A 435 -43.16 7.82 9.66
C LYS A 435 -41.98 7.09 10.31
N PHE A 436 -41.12 7.82 11.03
CA PHE A 436 -40.02 7.24 11.80
C PHE A 436 -40.51 6.27 12.88
N LEU A 437 -41.53 6.66 13.66
CA LEU A 437 -42.07 5.82 14.73
C LEU A 437 -42.76 4.55 14.19
N GLU A 438 -43.44 4.62 13.05
CA GLU A 438 -44.00 3.46 12.37
C GLU A 438 -42.91 2.45 12.00
N HIS A 439 -41.86 2.89 11.30
CA HIS A 439 -40.77 2.01 10.86
C HIS A 439 -39.97 1.45 12.05
N LYS A 440 -39.79 2.27 13.10
CA LYS A 440 -39.21 1.86 14.39
C LYS A 440 -40.01 0.70 15.01
N CYS A 441 -41.34 0.84 15.10
CA CYS A 441 -42.20 -0.23 15.63
C CYS A 441 -42.17 -1.49 14.75
N CYS A 442 -42.22 -1.34 13.42
CA CYS A 442 -42.18 -2.45 12.48
C CYS A 442 -40.90 -3.30 12.63
N LEU A 443 -39.72 -2.67 12.73
CA LEU A 443 -38.46 -3.39 12.92
C LEU A 443 -38.40 -4.14 14.26
N VAL A 444 -38.87 -3.50 15.34
CA VAL A 444 -38.91 -4.13 16.67
C VAL A 444 -39.89 -5.30 16.68
N ALA A 445 -41.07 -5.14 16.11
CA ALA A 445 -42.08 -6.20 15.99
C ALA A 445 -41.55 -7.38 15.15
N PHE A 446 -40.89 -7.10 14.03
CA PHE A 446 -40.28 -8.11 13.17
C PHE A 446 -39.23 -8.94 13.93
N LEU A 447 -38.31 -8.27 14.64
CA LEU A 447 -37.29 -8.97 15.44
C LEU A 447 -37.92 -9.84 16.53
N ASN A 448 -38.93 -9.32 17.24
CA ASN A 448 -39.65 -10.09 18.25
C ASN A 448 -40.35 -11.32 17.66
N LEU A 449 -40.95 -11.20 16.47
CA LEU A 449 -41.57 -12.33 15.76
C LEU A 449 -40.55 -13.42 15.43
N VAL A 450 -39.40 -13.03 14.87
CA VAL A 450 -38.33 -13.98 14.51
C VAL A 450 -37.75 -14.67 15.74
N GLU A 451 -37.46 -13.92 16.81
CA GLU A 451 -36.97 -14.47 18.08
C GLU A 451 -37.99 -15.44 18.71
N ASN A 452 -39.28 -15.13 18.67
CA ASN A 452 -40.32 -16.02 19.20
C ASN A 452 -40.46 -17.31 18.39
N LYS A 453 -40.34 -17.25 17.05
CA LYS A 453 -40.32 -18.46 16.21
C LYS A 453 -39.08 -19.30 16.46
N MET A 454 -37.92 -18.66 16.61
CA MET A 454 -36.65 -19.32 16.88
C MET A 454 -36.68 -20.11 18.20
N LYS A 455 -37.30 -19.57 19.26
CA LYS A 455 -37.48 -20.30 20.54
C LYS A 455 -38.15 -21.66 20.38
N GLY A 456 -39.00 -21.85 19.36
CA GLY A 456 -39.64 -23.13 19.06
C GLY A 456 -38.74 -24.16 18.36
N TRP A 457 -37.59 -23.73 17.84
CA TRP A 457 -36.59 -24.56 17.15
C TRP A 457 -35.33 -24.78 17.99
N THR A 458 -35.14 -23.98 19.03
CA THR A 458 -34.04 -24.09 20.00
C THR A 458 -34.50 -24.87 21.23
N GLY A 459 -33.87 -26.01 21.52
CA GLY A 459 -34.18 -26.82 22.69
C GLY A 459 -33.78 -28.29 22.52
N LYS A 460 -34.25 -29.15 23.42
CA LYS A 460 -34.13 -30.60 23.24
C LYS A 460 -35.09 -31.08 22.15
N TYR A 461 -34.61 -31.95 21.27
CA TYR A 461 -35.31 -32.39 20.08
C TYR A 461 -36.12 -33.69 20.30
N GLY A 462 -37.23 -33.83 19.60
CA GLY A 462 -38.09 -35.00 19.68
C GLY A 462 -37.65 -36.17 18.78
N THR A 463 -38.62 -36.98 18.36
CA THR A 463 -38.42 -38.06 17.37
C THR A 463 -38.10 -37.50 15.99
N GLN A 464 -37.54 -38.33 15.11
CA GLN A 464 -37.16 -37.94 13.75
C GLN A 464 -38.28 -37.21 12.99
N GLU A 465 -39.53 -37.69 13.06
CA GLU A 465 -40.67 -37.05 12.39
C GLU A 465 -40.91 -35.63 12.90
N ARG A 466 -40.84 -35.44 14.22
CA ARG A 466 -41.06 -34.13 14.87
C ARG A 466 -39.94 -33.14 14.53
N VAL A 467 -38.68 -33.59 14.53
CA VAL A 467 -37.54 -32.74 14.15
C VAL A 467 -37.57 -32.42 12.65
N SER A 468 -37.97 -33.38 11.80
CA SER A 468 -38.14 -33.15 10.36
C SER A 468 -39.25 -32.13 10.08
N GLN A 469 -40.36 -32.19 10.83
CA GLN A 469 -41.41 -31.17 10.77
C GLN A 469 -40.91 -29.79 11.24
N GLN A 470 -40.11 -29.73 12.31
CA GLN A 470 -39.49 -28.48 12.77
C GLN A 470 -38.54 -27.90 11.72
N LEU A 471 -37.75 -28.72 11.03
CA LEU A 471 -36.88 -28.29 9.93
C LEU A 471 -37.70 -27.79 8.73
N GLU A 472 -38.82 -28.43 8.39
CA GLU A 472 -39.70 -27.95 7.32
C GLU A 472 -40.40 -26.63 7.69
N GLN A 473 -40.84 -26.48 8.94
CA GLN A 473 -41.36 -25.22 9.47
C GLN A 473 -40.32 -24.10 9.41
N TYR A 474 -39.07 -24.42 9.77
CA TYR A 474 -37.93 -23.50 9.63
C TYR A 474 -37.74 -23.09 8.16
N LYS A 475 -37.67 -24.05 7.23
CA LYS A 475 -37.47 -23.77 5.79
C LYS A 475 -38.61 -22.94 5.21
N ASN A 476 -39.84 -23.22 5.61
CA ASN A 476 -41.02 -22.45 5.19
C ASN A 476 -40.97 -21.02 5.72
N PHE A 477 -40.63 -20.84 6.99
CA PHE A 477 -40.55 -19.51 7.58
C PHE A 477 -39.34 -18.73 7.05
N VAL A 478 -38.13 -19.27 7.14
CA VAL A 478 -36.88 -18.54 6.84
C VAL A 478 -36.60 -18.48 5.35
N SER A 479 -36.64 -19.62 4.66
CA SER A 479 -36.22 -19.72 3.26
C SER A 479 -37.33 -19.31 2.29
N ARG A 480 -38.57 -19.82 2.44
CA ARG A 480 -39.67 -19.44 1.53
C ARG A 480 -40.13 -18.00 1.71
N ASN A 481 -40.28 -17.52 2.96
CA ASN A 481 -40.63 -16.12 3.21
C ASN A 481 -39.43 -15.16 3.16
N LYS A 482 -38.23 -15.64 2.81
CA LYS A 482 -37.03 -14.82 2.59
C LYS A 482 -36.72 -13.85 3.74
N ILE A 483 -36.84 -14.30 4.99
CA ILE A 483 -36.78 -13.47 6.21
C ILE A 483 -35.53 -12.59 6.27
N PHE A 484 -34.38 -13.08 5.80
CA PHE A 484 -33.16 -12.27 5.75
C PHE A 484 -33.25 -11.08 4.78
N GLN A 485 -33.89 -11.26 3.62
CA GLN A 485 -34.07 -10.21 2.62
C GLN A 485 -35.11 -9.19 3.08
N GLU A 486 -36.20 -9.65 3.70
CA GLU A 486 -37.26 -8.77 4.22
C GLU A 486 -36.76 -7.88 5.36
N PHE A 487 -35.95 -8.41 6.30
CA PHE A 487 -35.32 -7.55 7.32
C PHE A 487 -34.38 -6.53 6.69
N GLN A 488 -33.52 -6.95 5.75
CA GLN A 488 -32.57 -6.04 5.11
C GLN A 488 -33.29 -4.90 4.38
N LYS A 489 -34.40 -5.22 3.70
CA LYS A 489 -35.25 -4.22 3.05
C LYS A 489 -35.83 -3.24 4.06
N ALA A 490 -36.49 -3.73 5.12
CA ALA A 490 -37.06 -2.89 6.17
C ALA A 490 -36.01 -2.02 6.88
N PHE A 491 -34.78 -2.53 7.06
CA PHE A 491 -33.69 -1.80 7.68
C PHE A 491 -33.17 -0.67 6.78
N VAL A 492 -33.03 -0.92 5.47
CA VAL A 492 -32.66 0.12 4.49
C VAL A 492 -33.75 1.20 4.40
N ASP A 493 -35.02 0.80 4.37
CA ASP A 493 -36.15 1.75 4.39
C ASP A 493 -36.10 2.63 5.65
N MET A 494 -35.82 2.04 6.82
CA MET A 494 -35.64 2.80 8.06
C MET A 494 -34.44 3.75 8.01
N GLN A 495 -33.31 3.35 7.42
CA GLN A 495 -32.15 4.25 7.24
C GLN A 495 -32.54 5.49 6.43
N GLN A 496 -33.30 5.33 5.35
CA GLN A 496 -33.78 6.46 4.55
C GLN A 496 -34.71 7.38 5.37
N VAL A 497 -35.62 6.80 6.15
CA VAL A 497 -36.53 7.55 7.03
C VAL A 497 -35.77 8.28 8.14
N VAL A 498 -34.72 7.67 8.70
CA VAL A 498 -33.85 8.30 9.71
C VAL A 498 -33.12 9.51 9.12
N GLU A 499 -32.57 9.39 7.91
CA GLU A 499 -31.87 10.50 7.25
C GLU A 499 -32.83 11.64 6.88
N GLU A 500 -34.04 11.32 6.43
CA GLU A 500 -35.13 12.28 6.21
C GLU A 500 -35.50 12.98 7.53
N TYR A 501 -35.65 12.22 8.63
CA TYR A 501 -36.00 12.77 9.94
C TYR A 501 -34.91 13.66 10.55
N LYS A 502 -33.64 13.31 10.37
CA LYS A 502 -32.50 14.16 10.79
C LYS A 502 -32.43 15.47 10.00
N ARG A 503 -32.83 15.47 8.73
CA ARG A 503 -32.76 16.65 7.84
C ARG A 503 -33.94 17.60 8.05
N GLU A 504 -35.14 17.06 8.15
CA GLU A 504 -36.40 17.82 8.04
C GLU A 504 -37.25 17.75 9.33
N GLY A 505 -36.87 16.96 10.33
CA GLY A 505 -37.62 16.75 11.57
C GLY A 505 -37.30 17.72 12.72
N ASN A 506 -36.38 18.68 12.51
CA ASN A 506 -36.00 19.71 13.49
C ASN A 506 -35.68 19.16 14.90
N ILE A 507 -34.86 18.10 14.94
CA ILE A 507 -34.56 17.33 16.15
C ILE A 507 -33.31 17.81 16.90
N LEU A 508 -33.29 17.64 18.22
CA LEU A 508 -32.17 18.01 19.08
C LEU A 508 -30.96 17.08 18.84
N ARG A 509 -29.74 17.57 19.05
CA ARG A 509 -28.49 16.77 18.93
C ARG A 509 -28.52 15.50 19.79
N LYS A 510 -29.17 15.54 20.94
CA LYS A 510 -29.37 14.38 21.83
C LYS A 510 -30.24 13.31 21.16
N GLU A 511 -31.33 13.71 20.50
CA GLU A 511 -32.24 12.81 19.80
C GLU A 511 -31.58 12.17 18.56
N VAL A 512 -30.71 12.89 17.86
CA VAL A 512 -29.87 12.32 16.78
C VAL A 512 -29.01 11.16 17.30
N VAL A 513 -28.35 11.37 18.45
CA VAL A 513 -27.52 10.34 19.09
C VAL A 513 -28.36 9.13 19.53
N ASP A 514 -29.56 9.36 20.07
CA ASP A 514 -30.46 8.29 20.47
C ASP A 514 -30.98 7.48 19.26
N ILE A 515 -31.23 8.13 18.12
CA ILE A 515 -31.59 7.47 16.86
C ILE A 515 -30.42 6.63 16.32
N ASP A 516 -29.20 7.18 16.30
CA ASP A 516 -28.02 6.44 15.85
C ASP A 516 -27.74 5.22 16.73
N ARG A 517 -27.87 5.39 18.05
CA ARG A 517 -27.78 4.28 19.00
C ARG A 517 -28.86 3.23 18.75
N PHE A 518 -30.10 3.64 18.51
CA PHE A 518 -31.19 2.71 18.18
C PHE A 518 -30.88 1.91 16.90
N MET A 519 -30.39 2.56 15.84
CA MET A 519 -30.04 1.87 14.60
C MET A 519 -28.92 0.85 14.81
N TYR A 520 -27.90 1.21 15.59
CA TYR A 520 -26.82 0.30 15.97
C TYR A 520 -27.34 -0.90 16.79
N ASP A 521 -28.18 -0.64 17.80
CA ASP A 521 -28.74 -1.68 18.67
C ASP A 521 -29.62 -2.67 17.88
N ILE A 522 -30.39 -2.19 16.89
CA ILE A 522 -31.19 -3.04 15.99
C ILE A 522 -30.30 -3.89 15.09
N GLU A 523 -29.24 -3.32 14.52
CA GLU A 523 -28.31 -4.04 13.66
C GLU A 523 -27.57 -5.14 14.45
N GLU A 524 -27.07 -4.84 15.65
CA GLU A 524 -26.44 -5.79 16.56
C GLU A 524 -27.40 -6.89 17.00
N ARG A 525 -28.66 -6.53 17.33
CA ARG A 525 -29.69 -7.50 17.67
C ARG A 525 -29.98 -8.43 16.49
N TRP A 526 -30.10 -7.90 15.28
CA TRP A 526 -30.27 -8.71 14.08
C TRP A 526 -29.06 -9.63 13.82
N LYS A 527 -27.82 -9.16 13.98
CA LYS A 527 -26.62 -10.02 13.84
C LYS A 527 -26.71 -11.24 14.74
N ARG A 528 -27.07 -11.05 16.02
CA ARG A 528 -27.28 -12.16 16.97
C ARG A 528 -28.38 -13.11 16.52
N VAL A 529 -29.57 -12.57 16.21
CA VAL A 529 -30.73 -13.35 15.78
C VAL A 529 -30.44 -14.12 14.48
N SER A 530 -29.77 -13.48 13.53
CA SER A 530 -29.38 -14.07 12.24
C SER A 530 -28.38 -15.22 12.41
N MET A 531 -27.45 -15.09 13.36
CA MET A 531 -26.49 -16.14 13.69
C MET A 531 -27.18 -17.33 14.35
N GLU A 532 -28.04 -17.08 15.35
CA GLU A 532 -28.80 -18.12 16.02
C GLU A 532 -29.75 -18.85 15.05
N LEU A 533 -30.39 -18.13 14.12
CA LEU A 533 -31.21 -18.75 13.06
C LEU A 533 -30.40 -19.71 12.19
N LYS A 534 -29.18 -19.35 11.80
CA LYS A 534 -28.29 -20.22 11.02
C LYS A 534 -27.84 -21.43 11.84
N CYS A 535 -27.49 -21.22 13.11
CA CYS A 535 -27.17 -22.32 14.02
C CYS A 535 -28.35 -23.28 14.19
N CYS A 536 -29.59 -22.78 14.31
CA CYS A 536 -30.79 -23.61 14.39
C CYS A 536 -30.95 -24.50 13.17
N GLN A 537 -30.70 -23.97 11.96
CA GLN A 537 -30.74 -24.77 10.74
C GLN A 537 -29.75 -25.93 10.80
N ASN A 538 -28.48 -25.63 11.11
CA ASN A 538 -27.43 -26.64 11.16
C ASN A 538 -27.75 -27.70 12.22
N SER A 539 -28.19 -27.30 13.42
CA SER A 539 -28.55 -28.23 14.48
C SER A 539 -29.74 -29.12 14.08
N LEU A 540 -30.80 -28.56 13.49
CA LEU A 540 -31.96 -29.34 13.03
C LEU A 540 -31.57 -30.32 11.90
N GLU A 541 -30.75 -29.90 10.95
CA GLU A 541 -30.26 -30.75 9.86
C GLU A 541 -29.37 -31.88 10.39
N GLU A 542 -28.46 -31.57 11.32
CA GLU A 542 -27.57 -32.55 11.95
C GLU A 542 -28.35 -33.59 12.75
N VAL A 543 -29.31 -33.16 13.59
CA VAL A 543 -30.17 -34.09 14.35
C VAL A 543 -30.98 -34.99 13.42
N VAL A 544 -31.53 -34.46 12.32
CA VAL A 544 -32.23 -35.29 11.31
C VAL A 544 -31.28 -36.28 10.64
N ASN A 545 -30.04 -35.88 10.34
CA ASN A 545 -29.04 -36.75 9.74
C ASN A 545 -28.56 -37.84 10.71
N CYS A 546 -28.32 -37.52 11.98
CA CYS A 546 -28.02 -38.52 12.99
C CYS A 546 -29.18 -39.50 13.14
N TRP A 547 -30.43 -39.03 13.11
CA TRP A 547 -31.60 -39.91 13.17
C TRP A 547 -31.68 -40.84 11.96
N LYS A 548 -31.43 -40.34 10.74
CA LYS A 548 -31.35 -41.17 9.53
C LYS A 548 -30.24 -42.21 9.64
N THR A 549 -29.07 -41.79 10.11
CA THR A 549 -27.90 -42.66 10.30
C THR A 549 -28.21 -43.76 11.32
N TRP A 550 -28.84 -43.42 12.44
CA TRP A 550 -29.30 -44.39 13.44
C TRP A 550 -30.30 -45.39 12.85
N HIS A 551 -31.34 -44.93 12.14
CA HIS A 551 -32.35 -45.80 11.55
C HIS A 551 -31.81 -46.71 10.43
N GLN A 552 -30.76 -46.28 9.73
CA GLN A 552 -30.12 -47.09 8.69
C GLN A 552 -29.11 -48.09 9.29
N LEU A 553 -28.25 -47.63 10.18
CA LEU A 553 -27.13 -48.42 10.68
C LEU A 553 -27.53 -49.33 11.84
N ALA A 554 -28.42 -48.94 12.76
CA ALA A 554 -28.76 -49.77 13.92
C ALA A 554 -29.36 -51.13 13.50
N PRO A 555 -30.36 -51.21 12.60
CA PRO A 555 -30.90 -52.50 12.16
C PRO A 555 -29.90 -53.34 11.37
N ALA A 556 -29.08 -52.69 10.52
CA ALA A 556 -28.04 -53.36 9.75
C ALA A 556 -26.95 -53.94 10.65
N CYS A 557 -26.53 -53.20 11.68
CA CYS A 557 -25.59 -53.65 12.70
C CYS A 557 -26.16 -54.81 13.52
N GLU A 558 -27.44 -54.76 13.88
CA GLU A 558 -28.12 -55.83 14.61
C GLU A 558 -28.22 -57.13 13.79
N GLN A 559 -28.60 -57.02 12.52
CA GLN A 559 -28.66 -58.16 11.60
C GLN A 559 -27.27 -58.74 11.35
N TRP A 560 -26.26 -57.90 11.15
CA TRP A 560 -24.89 -58.35 10.96
C TRP A 560 -24.35 -59.04 12.21
N LEU A 561 -24.59 -58.50 13.41
CA LEU A 561 -24.20 -59.14 14.67
C LEU A 561 -24.81 -60.53 14.81
N HIS A 562 -26.08 -60.68 14.45
CA HIS A 562 -26.75 -61.99 14.49
C HIS A 562 -26.07 -63.01 13.55
N ILE A 563 -25.67 -62.59 12.34
CA ILE A 563 -24.97 -63.45 11.39
C ILE A 563 -23.52 -63.72 11.85
N ALA A 564 -22.85 -62.71 12.41
CA ALA A 564 -21.49 -62.80 12.92
C ALA A 564 -21.37 -63.77 14.11
N GLU A 565 -22.32 -63.72 15.05
CA GLU A 565 -22.41 -64.63 16.20
C GLU A 565 -22.57 -66.11 15.76
N GLN A 566 -23.18 -66.35 14.60
CA GLN A 566 -23.29 -67.69 14.00
C GLN A 566 -22.01 -68.13 13.28
N ASN A 567 -21.37 -67.22 12.52
CA ASN A 567 -20.18 -67.54 11.73
C ASN A 567 -18.92 -67.75 12.58
N ILE A 568 -18.87 -67.21 13.81
CA ILE A 568 -17.82 -67.53 14.79
C ILE A 568 -17.70 -69.03 15.07
N LYS A 569 -18.76 -69.82 14.86
CA LYS A 569 -18.77 -71.27 15.14
C LYS A 569 -18.32 -72.14 13.95
N ARG A 570 -18.09 -71.55 12.76
CA ARG A 570 -17.77 -72.29 11.52
C ARG A 570 -16.27 -72.57 11.34
N SER A 571 -15.82 -73.06 10.18
CA SER A 571 -14.39 -73.36 9.91
C SER A 571 -13.52 -72.10 9.85
N GLU A 572 -12.20 -72.23 9.94
CA GLU A 572 -11.27 -71.10 10.01
C GLU A 572 -11.22 -70.29 8.71
N ASP A 573 -11.33 -70.94 7.55
CA ASP A 573 -11.42 -70.28 6.23
C ASP A 573 -12.72 -69.48 6.07
N GLU A 574 -13.86 -70.01 6.53
CA GLU A 574 -15.14 -69.29 6.50
C GLU A 574 -15.14 -68.08 7.45
N ARG A 575 -14.42 -68.17 8.58
CA ARG A 575 -14.23 -67.05 9.49
C ARG A 575 -13.34 -65.97 8.87
N LEU A 576 -12.24 -66.35 8.20
CA LEU A 576 -11.35 -65.43 7.50
C LEU A 576 -12.10 -64.64 6.41
N GLU A 577 -12.93 -65.31 5.62
CA GLU A 577 -13.70 -64.67 4.53
C GLU A 577 -14.83 -63.77 5.05
N PHE A 578 -15.55 -64.17 6.10
CA PHE A 578 -16.64 -63.37 6.66
C PHE A 578 -16.15 -62.18 7.50
N PHE A 579 -15.07 -62.35 8.27
CA PHE A 579 -14.53 -61.29 9.14
C PHE A 579 -13.47 -60.41 8.47
N LYS A 580 -13.18 -60.57 7.17
CA LYS A 580 -12.26 -59.68 6.44
C LYS A 580 -12.66 -58.20 6.51
N ASP A 581 -13.95 -57.92 6.59
CA ASP A 581 -14.52 -56.56 6.65
C ASP A 581 -14.82 -56.10 8.09
N ILE A 582 -14.28 -56.79 9.11
CA ILE A 582 -14.53 -56.44 10.52
C ILE A 582 -14.12 -54.99 10.85
N GLY A 583 -13.10 -54.45 10.16
CA GLY A 583 -12.71 -53.04 10.25
C GLY A 583 -13.79 -52.08 9.73
N VAL A 584 -14.42 -52.40 8.59
CA VAL A 584 -15.54 -51.60 8.04
C VAL A 584 -16.74 -51.62 8.98
N TRP A 585 -17.02 -52.78 9.58
CA TRP A 585 -18.09 -52.87 10.58
C TRP A 585 -17.75 -52.12 11.86
N LYS A 586 -16.48 -52.11 12.30
CA LYS A 586 -16.03 -51.24 13.39
C LYS A 586 -16.30 -49.76 13.09
N ASP A 587 -15.95 -49.29 11.90
CA ASP A 587 -16.22 -47.90 11.50
C ASP A 587 -17.74 -47.60 11.47
N LYS A 588 -18.56 -48.55 11.02
CA LYS A 588 -20.03 -48.42 11.07
C LYS A 588 -20.56 -48.36 12.51
N PHE A 589 -20.01 -49.15 13.42
CA PHE A 589 -20.35 -49.10 14.84
C PHE A 589 -19.88 -47.80 15.50
N ASP A 590 -18.72 -47.26 15.12
CA ASP A 590 -18.22 -45.96 15.59
C ASP A 590 -19.09 -44.81 15.05
N ALA A 591 -19.52 -44.88 13.79
CA ALA A 591 -20.48 -43.93 13.21
C ALA A 591 -21.85 -44.01 13.90
N LEU A 592 -22.31 -45.22 14.21
CA LEU A 592 -23.52 -45.45 15.00
C LEU A 592 -23.37 -44.87 16.42
N ALA A 593 -22.20 -45.03 17.04
CA ALA A 593 -21.88 -44.46 18.35
C ALA A 593 -21.93 -42.94 18.34
N ASN A 594 -21.32 -42.31 17.32
CA ASN A 594 -21.34 -40.86 17.16
C ASN A 594 -22.77 -40.33 16.97
N ALA A 595 -23.56 -40.98 16.11
CA ALA A 595 -24.97 -40.62 15.91
C ALA A 595 -25.79 -40.81 17.19
N ALA A 596 -25.58 -41.91 17.92
CA ALA A 596 -26.25 -42.19 19.18
C ALA A 596 -25.90 -41.16 20.26
N ASN A 597 -24.61 -40.84 20.42
CA ASN A 597 -24.11 -39.87 21.40
C ASN A 597 -24.66 -38.47 21.12
N TYR A 598 -24.65 -38.05 19.85
CA TYR A 598 -25.19 -36.77 19.45
C TYR A 598 -26.70 -36.68 19.72
N LEU A 599 -27.45 -37.73 19.38
CA LEU A 599 -28.89 -37.79 19.66
C LEU A 599 -29.19 -37.87 21.15
N MET A 600 -28.40 -38.59 21.95
CA MET A 600 -28.56 -38.63 23.40
C MET A 600 -28.36 -37.26 24.05
N ALA A 601 -27.41 -36.47 23.55
CA ALA A 601 -27.14 -35.12 24.04
C ALA A 601 -28.22 -34.12 23.59
N SER A 602 -28.75 -34.30 22.38
CA SER A 602 -29.59 -33.32 21.71
C SER A 602 -31.10 -33.58 21.87
N CYS A 603 -31.51 -34.83 22.10
CA CYS A 603 -32.92 -35.22 22.20
C CYS A 603 -33.49 -35.13 23.64
N GLU A 604 -34.82 -35.17 23.73
CA GLU A 604 -35.57 -35.25 24.98
C GLU A 604 -35.16 -36.49 25.80
N GLU A 605 -35.11 -36.34 27.13
CA GLU A 605 -34.69 -37.37 28.10
C GLU A 605 -35.26 -38.80 27.86
N PRO A 606 -36.57 -39.00 27.60
CA PRO A 606 -37.12 -40.35 27.39
C PRO A 606 -36.59 -41.03 26.12
N ILE A 607 -36.35 -40.25 25.06
CA ILE A 607 -35.79 -40.73 23.79
C ILE A 607 -34.33 -41.08 24.01
N SER A 608 -33.57 -40.19 24.65
CA SER A 608 -32.16 -40.42 24.96
C SER A 608 -31.96 -41.68 25.81
N LYS A 609 -32.87 -41.96 26.76
CA LYS A 609 -32.83 -43.18 27.57
C LYS A 609 -33.07 -44.46 26.75
N ASN A 610 -34.07 -44.46 25.86
CA ASN A 610 -34.32 -45.61 24.98
C ASN A 610 -33.16 -45.85 24.01
N MET A 611 -32.64 -44.77 23.42
CA MET A 611 -31.48 -44.80 22.53
C MET A 611 -30.25 -45.38 23.22
N ARG A 612 -30.00 -44.95 24.46
CA ARG A 612 -28.91 -45.46 25.29
C ARG A 612 -29.04 -46.96 25.51
N GLN A 613 -30.23 -47.44 25.87
CA GLN A 613 -30.46 -48.87 26.13
C GLN A 613 -30.24 -49.72 24.87
N GLN A 614 -30.71 -49.25 23.70
CA GLN A 614 -30.49 -49.96 22.43
C GLN A 614 -29.02 -49.94 22.01
N TYR A 615 -28.34 -48.80 22.14
CA TYR A 615 -26.93 -48.67 21.80
C TYR A 615 -26.06 -49.50 22.74
N GLU A 616 -26.29 -49.49 24.05
CA GLU A 616 -25.54 -50.29 25.03
C GLU A 616 -25.65 -51.78 24.72
N ASN A 617 -26.84 -52.28 24.36
CA ASN A 617 -27.01 -53.68 23.95
C ASN A 617 -26.23 -54.03 22.67
N LEU A 618 -26.31 -53.19 21.63
CA LEU A 618 -25.57 -53.40 20.38
C LEU A 618 -24.05 -53.31 20.59
N SER A 619 -23.60 -52.34 21.40
CA SER A 619 -22.21 -52.10 21.75
C SER A 619 -21.62 -53.27 22.54
N GLU A 620 -22.36 -53.78 23.54
CA GLU A 620 -21.90 -54.93 24.34
C GLU A 620 -21.77 -56.20 23.48
N ARG A 621 -22.75 -56.48 22.61
CA ARG A 621 -22.68 -57.61 21.68
C ARG A 621 -21.52 -57.48 20.70
N PHE A 622 -21.31 -56.29 20.14
CA PHE A 622 -20.19 -56.02 19.25
C PHE A 622 -18.86 -56.19 19.94
N GLU A 623 -18.64 -55.59 21.12
CA GLU A 623 -17.38 -55.73 21.86
C GLU A 623 -17.08 -57.18 22.23
N ARG A 624 -18.09 -57.92 22.70
CA ARG A 624 -17.94 -59.35 23.04
C ARG A 624 -17.57 -60.19 21.81
N LEU A 625 -18.12 -59.86 20.64
CA LEU A 625 -17.78 -60.48 19.37
C LEU A 625 -16.38 -60.06 18.88
N PHE A 626 -16.07 -58.77 18.98
CA PHE A 626 -14.86 -58.13 18.49
C PHE A 626 -13.61 -58.66 19.19
N VAL A 627 -13.66 -58.96 20.50
CA VAL A 627 -12.55 -59.59 21.22
C VAL A 627 -12.11 -60.91 20.57
N ASN A 628 -13.07 -61.72 20.11
CA ASN A 628 -12.80 -63.01 19.47
C ASN A 628 -12.42 -62.89 17.99
N THR A 629 -12.85 -61.81 17.33
CA THR A 629 -12.62 -61.58 15.89
C THR A 629 -11.49 -60.59 15.61
N LYS A 630 -10.90 -59.98 16.65
CA LYS A 630 -9.78 -59.02 16.55
C LYS A 630 -8.60 -59.56 15.75
N LYS A 631 -8.33 -60.87 15.84
CA LYS A 631 -7.28 -61.53 15.05
C LYS A 631 -7.53 -61.48 13.53
N TYR A 632 -8.77 -61.26 13.11
CA TYR A 632 -9.17 -61.10 11.71
C TYR A 632 -9.25 -59.63 11.28
N MET A 633 -8.91 -58.65 12.14
CA MET A 633 -8.76 -57.26 11.68
C MET A 633 -7.74 -57.14 10.54
N HIS A 634 -6.67 -57.94 10.63
CA HIS A 634 -5.65 -58.07 9.60
C HIS A 634 -5.94 -59.22 8.63
N ALA A 635 -7.11 -59.87 8.68
CA ALA A 635 -7.49 -60.88 7.69
C ALA A 635 -7.52 -60.27 6.29
N GLY A 636 -8.04 -59.05 6.17
CA GLY A 636 -7.94 -58.27 4.93
C GLY A 636 -6.49 -58.02 4.51
N ASP A 637 -5.58 -57.75 5.45
CA ASP A 637 -4.16 -57.55 5.17
C ASP A 637 -3.45 -58.86 4.80
N ILE A 638 -3.82 -60.00 5.39
CA ILE A 638 -3.31 -61.33 5.03
C ILE A 638 -3.83 -61.75 3.66
N ILE A 639 -5.11 -61.53 3.35
CA ILE A 639 -5.70 -61.79 2.03
C ILE A 639 -5.08 -60.85 0.99
N ARG A 640 -4.91 -59.56 1.33
CA ARG A 640 -4.25 -58.57 0.47
C ARG A 640 -2.79 -58.95 0.26
N ALA A 641 -2.05 -59.36 1.27
CA ALA A 641 -0.66 -59.79 1.15
C ALA A 641 -0.53 -61.08 0.33
N ARG A 642 -1.49 -62.02 0.44
CA ARG A 642 -1.60 -63.21 -0.43
C ARG A 642 -1.89 -62.82 -1.90
N GLN A 643 -2.82 -61.88 -2.12
CA GLN A 643 -3.12 -61.34 -3.46
C GLN A 643 -1.97 -60.50 -4.02
N GLU A 644 -1.29 -59.72 -3.19
CA GLU A 644 -0.16 -58.87 -3.54
C GLU A 644 1.05 -59.73 -3.87
N TYR A 645 1.31 -60.79 -3.12
CA TYR A 645 2.27 -61.82 -3.50
C TYR A 645 1.92 -62.41 -4.86
N LYS A 646 0.68 -62.87 -5.06
CA LYS A 646 0.24 -63.51 -6.31
C LYS A 646 0.36 -62.57 -7.52
N THR A 647 -0.09 -61.33 -7.39
CA THR A 647 -0.01 -60.34 -8.46
C THR A 647 1.44 -59.89 -8.71
N SER A 648 2.25 -59.74 -7.67
CA SER A 648 3.66 -59.33 -7.80
C SER A 648 4.51 -60.44 -8.41
N ILE A 649 4.31 -61.70 -8.03
CA ILE A 649 5.01 -62.84 -8.63
C ILE A 649 4.56 -63.07 -10.08
N GLU A 650 3.27 -62.88 -10.40
CA GLU A 650 2.77 -62.95 -11.78
C GLU A 650 3.39 -61.85 -12.66
N LYS A 651 3.47 -60.60 -12.16
CA LYS A 651 4.15 -59.50 -12.86
C LYS A 651 5.63 -59.81 -13.13
N LEU A 652 6.35 -60.30 -12.11
CA LEU A 652 7.76 -60.67 -12.26
C LEU A 652 7.92 -61.81 -13.29
N SER A 653 7.09 -62.85 -13.22
CA SER A 653 7.11 -63.98 -14.16
C SER A 653 6.79 -63.55 -15.60
N GLN A 654 5.83 -62.64 -15.80
CA GLN A 654 5.51 -62.08 -17.12
C GLN A 654 6.68 -61.28 -17.70
N TRP A 655 7.32 -60.43 -16.88
CA TRP A 655 8.49 -59.68 -17.30
C TRP A 655 9.65 -60.62 -17.68
N LEU A 656 9.91 -61.66 -16.88
CA LEU A 656 10.96 -62.64 -17.17
C LEU A 656 10.71 -63.38 -18.50
N ARG A 657 9.48 -63.80 -18.78
CA ARG A 657 9.11 -64.40 -20.07
C ARG A 657 9.28 -63.43 -21.25
N TYR A 658 8.91 -62.16 -21.05
CA TYR A 658 9.08 -61.13 -22.07
C TYR A 658 10.56 -60.88 -22.38
N ALA A 659 11.39 -60.74 -21.34
CA ALA A 659 12.83 -60.57 -21.48
C ALA A 659 13.50 -61.78 -22.17
N GLU A 660 13.09 -63.01 -21.84
CA GLU A 660 13.56 -64.22 -22.55
C GLU A 660 13.15 -64.24 -24.04
N THR A 661 11.96 -63.71 -24.37
CA THR A 661 11.48 -63.62 -25.76
C THR A 661 12.30 -62.61 -26.58
N ILE A 662 12.64 -61.45 -26.01
CA ILE A 662 13.49 -60.46 -26.67
C ILE A 662 14.91 -61.01 -26.86
N LEU A 663 15.48 -61.65 -25.84
CA LEU A 663 16.82 -62.22 -25.90
C LEU A 663 16.97 -63.35 -26.92
N SER A 664 15.87 -63.99 -27.34
CA SER A 664 15.85 -65.09 -28.33
C SER A 664 15.49 -64.66 -29.77
N ARG A 665 15.28 -63.36 -30.03
CA ARG A 665 14.91 -62.81 -31.35
C ARG A 665 16.10 -62.77 -32.33
N LYS A 666 15.86 -63.10 -33.61
CA LYS A 666 16.84 -62.98 -34.72
C LYS A 666 16.77 -61.58 -35.38
N LEU A 667 17.91 -61.03 -35.82
CA LEU A 667 18.08 -59.70 -36.43
C LEU A 667 18.59 -59.80 -37.88
N ILE A 668 18.43 -58.74 -38.69
CA ILE A 668 18.93 -58.64 -40.08
C ILE A 668 19.86 -57.42 -40.18
N LEU A 669 21.06 -57.59 -40.74
CA LEU A 669 22.07 -56.55 -40.89
C LEU A 669 21.76 -55.66 -42.11
N GLY A 670 21.73 -54.35 -41.90
CA GLY A 670 21.41 -53.36 -42.95
C GLY A 670 20.23 -52.45 -42.59
N ASN A 671 19.37 -52.85 -41.64
CA ASN A 671 18.29 -52.01 -41.13
C ASN A 671 18.67 -51.39 -39.77
N GLY A 672 19.24 -50.17 -39.81
CA GLY A 672 19.70 -49.47 -38.61
C GLY A 672 18.58 -49.26 -37.58
N GLU A 673 17.36 -48.94 -38.04
CA GLU A 673 16.20 -48.74 -37.15
C GLU A 673 15.80 -50.01 -36.41
N GLN A 674 15.95 -51.20 -37.01
CA GLN A 674 15.62 -52.46 -36.33
C GLN A 674 16.63 -52.80 -35.24
N ILE A 675 17.91 -52.50 -35.47
CA ILE A 675 18.99 -52.73 -34.51
C ILE A 675 18.94 -51.69 -33.39
N GLU A 676 18.63 -50.43 -33.71
CA GLU A 676 18.39 -49.36 -32.74
C GLU A 676 17.19 -49.69 -31.84
N LYS A 677 16.03 -50.04 -32.42
CA LYS A 677 14.85 -50.45 -31.64
C LYS A 677 15.12 -51.67 -30.75
N TYR A 678 15.87 -52.65 -31.24
CA TYR A 678 16.26 -53.79 -30.42
C TYR A 678 17.24 -53.40 -29.28
N GLY A 679 18.16 -52.47 -29.56
CA GLY A 679 19.04 -51.87 -28.54
C GLY A 679 18.27 -51.08 -27.49
N GLU A 680 17.29 -50.28 -27.90
CA GLU A 680 16.37 -49.55 -27.02
C GLU A 680 15.55 -50.51 -26.15
N GLU A 681 14.99 -51.58 -26.74
CA GLU A 681 14.26 -52.62 -26.00
C GLU A 681 15.17 -53.30 -24.96
N LEU A 682 16.42 -53.62 -25.31
CA LEU A 682 17.40 -54.20 -24.37
C LEU A 682 17.84 -53.20 -23.28
N GLN A 683 17.99 -51.92 -23.62
CA GLN A 683 18.32 -50.86 -22.67
C GLN A 683 17.15 -50.58 -21.72
N GLN A 684 15.92 -50.64 -22.23
CA GLN A 684 14.71 -50.58 -21.42
C GLN A 684 14.67 -51.77 -20.45
N LEU A 685 14.90 -53.00 -20.93
CA LEU A 685 15.02 -54.16 -20.04
C LEU A 685 16.13 -53.98 -19.01
N ALA A 686 17.30 -53.46 -19.39
CA ALA A 686 18.41 -53.19 -18.48
C ALA A 686 18.02 -52.19 -17.37
N SER A 687 17.33 -51.11 -17.72
CA SER A 687 16.86 -50.11 -16.77
C SER A 687 15.86 -50.68 -15.76
N GLN A 688 15.04 -51.65 -16.20
CA GLN A 688 14.05 -52.32 -15.37
C GLN A 688 14.64 -53.45 -14.51
N ILE A 689 15.92 -53.83 -14.65
CA ILE A 689 16.51 -54.92 -13.85
C ILE A 689 16.49 -54.55 -12.37
N ASP A 690 16.95 -53.35 -12.02
CA ASP A 690 17.05 -52.93 -10.62
C ASP A 690 15.66 -52.85 -9.97
N ASP A 691 14.68 -52.31 -10.70
CA ASP A 691 13.27 -52.27 -10.27
C ASP A 691 12.71 -53.68 -10.07
N ASN A 692 12.98 -54.61 -10.99
CA ASN A 692 12.53 -56.00 -10.85
C ASN A 692 13.29 -56.77 -9.76
N GLU A 693 14.55 -56.44 -9.47
CA GLU A 693 15.27 -56.94 -8.30
C GLU A 693 14.68 -56.41 -7.00
N GLU A 694 14.24 -55.15 -6.98
CA GLU A 694 13.52 -54.59 -5.85
C GLU A 694 12.14 -55.21 -5.69
N LEU A 695 11.40 -55.43 -6.78
CA LEU A 695 10.14 -56.19 -6.78
C LEU A 695 10.37 -57.60 -6.23
N PHE A 696 11.43 -58.30 -6.64
CA PHE A 696 11.79 -59.60 -6.09
C PHE A 696 12.10 -59.53 -4.57
N LYS A 697 12.86 -58.51 -4.12
CA LYS A 697 13.12 -58.28 -2.68
C LYS A 697 11.84 -57.99 -1.91
N ASN A 698 10.91 -57.22 -2.48
CA ASN A 698 9.61 -56.91 -1.90
C ASN A 698 8.75 -58.18 -1.79
N ILE A 699 8.68 -58.99 -2.86
CA ILE A 699 8.01 -60.30 -2.85
C ILE A 699 8.61 -61.21 -1.76
N SER A 700 9.95 -61.26 -1.65
CA SER A 700 10.64 -62.04 -0.62
C SER A 700 10.35 -61.54 0.79
N ARG A 701 10.29 -60.22 1.02
CA ARG A 701 9.91 -59.62 2.31
C ARG A 701 8.44 -59.89 2.65
N ASN A 702 7.55 -59.81 1.66
CA ASN A 702 6.13 -60.12 1.81
C ASN A 702 5.94 -61.59 2.21
N ILE A 703 6.65 -62.54 1.57
CA ILE A 703 6.65 -63.94 2.02
C ILE A 703 7.17 -64.03 3.46
N GLN A 704 8.33 -63.43 3.78
CA GLN A 704 8.92 -63.48 5.12
C GLN A 704 7.99 -62.97 6.23
N GLY A 705 7.24 -61.90 5.96
CA GLY A 705 6.24 -61.35 6.87
C GLY A 705 5.03 -62.29 7.08
N MET A 706 4.65 -63.05 6.05
CA MET A 706 3.53 -63.99 6.11
C MET A 706 3.91 -65.41 6.60
N ILE A 707 5.20 -65.73 6.77
CA ILE A 707 5.64 -67.09 7.16
C ILE A 707 4.97 -67.57 8.45
N GLN A 708 4.70 -66.67 9.40
CA GLN A 708 4.07 -67.01 10.68
C GLN A 708 2.57 -67.32 10.56
N ASP A 709 1.92 -66.86 9.48
CA ASP A 709 0.47 -66.91 9.27
C ASP A 709 0.05 -67.91 8.17
N LEU A 710 1.01 -68.63 7.57
CA LEU A 710 0.80 -69.58 6.48
C LEU A 710 1.06 -71.02 6.94
N SER A 711 0.42 -71.98 6.28
CA SER A 711 0.73 -73.40 6.51
C SER A 711 2.11 -73.77 5.95
N ARG A 712 2.73 -74.80 6.50
CA ARG A 712 4.07 -75.24 6.09
C ARG A 712 4.15 -75.61 4.60
N ASP A 713 3.11 -76.26 4.08
CA ASP A 713 3.03 -76.68 2.67
C ASP A 713 2.90 -75.50 1.70
N GLU A 714 2.17 -74.44 2.10
CA GLU A 714 2.04 -73.21 1.31
C GLU A 714 3.37 -72.44 1.24
N VAL A 715 4.08 -72.34 2.37
CA VAL A 715 5.41 -71.70 2.43
C VAL A 715 6.41 -72.43 1.53
N ASP A 716 6.41 -73.77 1.55
CA ASP A 716 7.30 -74.58 0.70
C ASP A 716 6.99 -74.39 -0.80
N GLY A 717 5.71 -74.32 -1.17
CA GLY A 717 5.27 -74.02 -2.53
C GLY A 717 5.70 -72.64 -3.01
N MET A 718 5.50 -71.60 -2.20
CA MET A 718 5.88 -70.22 -2.52
C MET A 718 7.40 -70.06 -2.63
N MET A 719 8.18 -70.71 -1.75
CA MET A 719 9.64 -70.65 -1.77
C MET A 719 10.22 -71.34 -3.01
N LYS A 720 9.60 -72.43 -3.48
CA LYS A 720 10.01 -73.11 -4.72
C LYS A 720 9.82 -72.22 -5.95
N SER A 721 8.67 -71.56 -6.08
CA SER A 721 8.41 -70.61 -7.17
C SER A 721 9.36 -69.41 -7.12
N LEU A 722 9.58 -68.84 -5.91
CA LEU A 722 10.51 -67.72 -5.73
C LEU A 722 11.95 -68.10 -6.15
N LYS A 723 12.37 -69.34 -5.89
CA LYS A 723 13.69 -69.84 -6.31
C LYS A 723 13.81 -69.90 -7.85
N GLN A 724 12.78 -70.40 -8.54
CA GLN A 724 12.78 -70.49 -10.01
C GLN A 724 12.85 -69.11 -10.66
N GLU A 725 12.02 -68.17 -10.22
CA GLU A 725 12.01 -66.80 -10.75
C GLU A 725 13.35 -66.08 -10.46
N LYS A 726 13.97 -66.34 -9.31
CA LYS A 726 15.32 -65.83 -8.99
C LYS A 726 16.39 -66.33 -9.97
N GLU A 727 16.36 -67.62 -10.31
CA GLU A 727 17.32 -68.22 -11.24
C GLU A 727 17.18 -67.63 -12.66
N SER A 728 15.95 -67.41 -13.13
CA SER A 728 15.69 -66.73 -14.41
C SER A 728 16.13 -65.26 -14.37
N LEU A 729 15.83 -64.52 -13.30
CA LEU A 729 16.24 -63.12 -13.15
C LEU A 729 17.76 -62.96 -13.19
N VAL A 730 18.49 -63.83 -12.48
CA VAL A 730 19.96 -63.82 -12.48
C VAL A 730 20.53 -64.14 -13.87
N ARG A 731 19.93 -65.09 -14.60
CA ARG A 731 20.34 -65.45 -15.96
C ARG A 731 20.16 -64.28 -16.93
N ILE A 732 18.99 -63.65 -16.91
CA ILE A 732 18.65 -62.50 -17.77
C ILE A 732 19.57 -61.32 -17.46
N ARG A 733 19.80 -61.03 -16.17
CA ARG A 733 20.73 -59.99 -15.72
C ARG A 733 22.16 -60.22 -16.25
N ALA A 734 22.61 -61.46 -16.33
CA ALA A 734 23.95 -61.77 -16.83
C ALA A 734 24.06 -61.61 -18.36
N GLN A 735 22.97 -61.88 -19.11
CA GLN A 735 22.98 -61.86 -20.57
C GLN A 735 22.78 -60.48 -21.19
N ILE A 736 21.98 -59.61 -20.56
CA ILE A 736 21.63 -58.28 -21.10
C ILE A 736 22.88 -57.41 -21.35
N PRO A 737 23.83 -57.24 -20.41
CA PRO A 737 25.00 -56.37 -20.64
C PRO A 737 25.88 -56.83 -21.80
N ALA A 738 26.07 -58.14 -21.96
CA ALA A 738 26.87 -58.71 -23.05
C ALA A 738 26.21 -58.48 -24.42
N LYS A 739 24.88 -58.69 -24.51
CA LYS A 739 24.12 -58.43 -25.74
C LYS A 739 24.02 -56.94 -26.07
N LEU A 740 23.81 -56.09 -25.07
CA LEU A 740 23.72 -54.64 -25.24
C LEU A 740 25.06 -54.04 -25.70
N HIS A 741 26.19 -54.53 -25.16
CA HIS A 741 27.52 -54.15 -25.65
C HIS A 741 27.73 -54.52 -27.12
N LEU A 742 27.33 -55.73 -27.52
CA LEU A 742 27.40 -56.18 -28.91
C LEU A 742 26.55 -55.30 -29.83
N ILE A 743 25.30 -54.99 -29.46
CA ILE A 743 24.40 -54.15 -30.26
C ILE A 743 24.90 -52.71 -30.37
N HIS A 744 25.39 -52.10 -29.30
CA HIS A 744 26.00 -50.77 -29.36
C HIS A 744 27.21 -50.75 -30.30
N GLN A 745 28.06 -51.78 -30.25
CA GLN A 745 29.20 -51.90 -31.15
C GLN A 745 28.75 -52.04 -32.61
N LEU A 746 27.71 -52.82 -32.88
CA LEU A 746 27.13 -52.99 -34.21
C LEU A 746 26.50 -51.69 -34.74
N LEU A 747 25.72 -50.97 -33.91
CA LEU A 747 25.06 -49.73 -34.29
C LEU A 747 26.07 -48.64 -34.66
N ILE A 748 27.10 -48.41 -33.82
CA ILE A 748 28.16 -47.43 -34.10
C ILE A 748 28.87 -47.75 -35.42
N GLN A 749 29.18 -49.02 -35.66
CA GLN A 749 29.86 -49.44 -36.88
C GLN A 749 28.96 -49.31 -38.12
N GLN A 750 27.65 -49.59 -37.98
CA GLN A 750 26.67 -49.47 -39.05
C GLN A 750 26.32 -48.01 -39.38
N GLU A 751 26.12 -47.15 -38.39
CA GLU A 751 25.92 -45.71 -38.60
C GLU A 751 27.12 -45.06 -39.31
N SER A 752 28.33 -45.41 -38.88
CA SER A 752 29.56 -44.96 -39.54
C SER A 752 29.58 -45.39 -41.01
N LEU A 753 29.15 -46.62 -41.31
CA LEU A 753 29.09 -47.13 -42.68
C LEU A 753 28.03 -46.40 -43.52
N GLU A 754 26.81 -46.23 -43.01
CA GLU A 754 25.70 -45.56 -43.71
C GLU A 754 25.97 -44.08 -43.95
N SER A 755 26.48 -43.36 -42.95
CA SER A 755 26.89 -41.96 -43.11
C SER A 755 27.98 -41.83 -44.18
N GLY A 756 28.99 -42.71 -44.15
CA GLY A 756 30.06 -42.74 -45.15
C GLY A 756 29.54 -43.03 -46.55
N LYS A 757 28.65 -44.02 -46.70
CA LYS A 757 28.00 -44.34 -47.97
C LYS A 757 27.24 -43.13 -48.53
N LYS A 758 26.43 -42.47 -47.70
CA LYS A 758 25.61 -41.32 -48.12
C LYS A 758 26.45 -40.13 -48.57
N GLU A 759 27.50 -39.80 -47.81
CA GLU A 759 28.40 -38.69 -48.14
C GLU A 759 29.12 -38.93 -49.47
N ILE A 760 29.62 -40.15 -49.69
CA ILE A 760 30.28 -40.53 -50.94
C ILE A 760 29.28 -40.48 -52.11
N HIS A 761 28.06 -40.98 -51.94
CA HIS A 761 27.02 -40.89 -52.98
C HIS A 761 26.68 -39.45 -53.36
N GLN A 762 26.52 -38.57 -52.36
CA GLN A 762 26.21 -37.16 -52.62
C GLN A 762 27.35 -36.48 -53.37
N TRP A 763 28.59 -36.66 -52.91
CA TRP A 763 29.76 -36.08 -53.58
C TRP A 763 29.88 -36.57 -55.02
N LEU A 764 29.61 -37.86 -55.29
CA LEU A 764 29.62 -38.39 -56.65
C LEU A 764 28.56 -37.72 -57.54
N ASN A 765 27.34 -37.53 -57.05
CA ASN A 765 26.30 -36.83 -57.81
C ASN A 765 26.69 -35.37 -58.12
N GLU A 766 27.27 -34.66 -57.15
CA GLU A 766 27.74 -33.28 -57.33
C GLU A 766 28.92 -33.20 -58.30
N ALA A 767 29.85 -34.15 -58.21
CA ALA A 767 31.00 -34.25 -59.09
C ALA A 767 30.59 -34.47 -60.55
N GLU A 768 29.65 -35.39 -60.78
CA GLU A 768 29.08 -35.66 -62.11
C GLU A 768 28.43 -34.38 -62.71
N ALA A 769 27.76 -33.56 -61.88
CA ALA A 769 27.12 -32.31 -62.32
C ALA A 769 28.11 -31.16 -62.60
N VAL A 770 29.19 -31.03 -61.83
CA VAL A 770 30.24 -30.03 -62.08
C VAL A 770 30.92 -30.29 -63.43
N LEU A 771 31.21 -31.56 -63.71
CA LEU A 771 31.88 -31.96 -64.94
C LEU A 771 31.04 -31.68 -66.20
N SER A 772 29.71 -31.69 -66.09
CA SER A 772 28.83 -31.39 -67.22
C SER A 772 28.73 -29.88 -67.55
N ASN A 773 29.14 -28.97 -66.66
CA ASN A 773 28.83 -27.53 -66.77
C ASN A 773 29.98 -26.62 -67.25
N HIS A 774 31.22 -27.10 -67.39
CA HIS A 774 32.37 -26.23 -67.72
C HIS A 774 32.43 -25.73 -69.18
N THR A 775 32.85 -24.46 -69.39
CA THR A 775 33.07 -23.80 -70.71
C THR A 775 34.25 -22.79 -70.68
N VAL A 776 34.80 -22.36 -71.84
CA VAL A 776 36.03 -21.51 -71.95
C VAL A 776 35.73 -20.09 -72.50
N THR A 777 34.64 -19.44 -72.08
CA THR A 777 34.21 -18.11 -72.60
C THR A 777 33.93 -17.09 -71.48
N GLY A 778 34.07 -15.79 -71.77
CA GLY A 778 33.70 -14.69 -70.85
C GLY A 778 34.86 -14.02 -70.09
N GLY A 779 36.00 -13.80 -70.76
CA GLY A 779 37.14 -13.08 -70.19
C GLY A 779 37.99 -13.83 -69.13
N ARG A 780 39.05 -13.16 -68.66
CA ARG A 780 40.03 -13.70 -67.68
C ARG A 780 39.38 -14.24 -66.44
N GLU A 781 38.53 -13.41 -65.85
CA GLU A 781 38.02 -13.62 -64.50
C GLU A 781 37.11 -14.83 -64.44
N LYS A 782 36.21 -14.99 -65.42
CA LYS A 782 35.29 -16.11 -65.48
C LYS A 782 36.00 -17.44 -65.72
N ILE A 783 37.01 -17.48 -66.59
CA ILE A 783 37.78 -18.71 -66.83
C ILE A 783 38.63 -19.05 -65.60
N ASN A 784 39.21 -18.04 -64.94
CA ASN A 784 39.91 -18.21 -63.68
C ASN A 784 38.98 -18.73 -62.57
N GLU A 785 37.76 -18.21 -62.51
CA GLU A 785 36.73 -18.73 -61.62
C GLU A 785 36.38 -20.18 -61.94
N GLU A 786 36.16 -20.55 -63.19
CA GLU A 786 35.80 -21.93 -63.55
C GLU A 786 36.93 -22.92 -63.27
N LEU A 787 38.19 -22.56 -63.52
CA LEU A 787 39.32 -23.40 -63.13
C LEU A 787 39.44 -23.52 -61.63
N ASN A 788 39.33 -22.40 -60.91
CA ASN A 788 39.45 -22.40 -59.46
C ASN A 788 38.30 -23.22 -58.86
N LYS A 789 37.07 -23.10 -59.36
CA LYS A 789 35.94 -23.95 -58.97
C LYS A 789 36.24 -25.42 -59.21
N HIS A 790 36.76 -25.77 -60.39
CA HIS A 790 37.14 -27.15 -60.71
C HIS A 790 38.20 -27.72 -59.76
N LYS A 791 39.35 -27.04 -59.63
CA LYS A 791 40.46 -27.46 -58.76
C LYS A 791 40.03 -27.52 -57.31
N THR A 792 39.25 -26.55 -56.86
CA THR A 792 38.75 -26.50 -55.48
C THR A 792 37.83 -27.68 -55.22
N PHE A 793 36.90 -27.98 -56.13
CA PHE A 793 35.96 -29.08 -55.97
C PHE A 793 36.67 -30.45 -55.97
N PHE A 794 37.52 -30.71 -56.97
CA PHE A 794 38.20 -32.00 -57.13
C PHE A 794 39.44 -32.19 -56.25
N SER A 795 39.92 -31.17 -55.54
CA SER A 795 40.94 -31.34 -54.49
C SER A 795 40.55 -32.38 -53.43
N ARG A 796 39.23 -32.54 -53.18
CA ARG A 796 38.68 -33.46 -52.19
C ARG A 796 38.65 -34.92 -52.63
N ILE A 797 39.05 -35.24 -53.86
CA ILE A 797 39.00 -36.60 -54.40
C ILE A 797 39.83 -37.60 -53.58
N VAL A 798 40.98 -37.14 -53.06
CA VAL A 798 41.87 -37.95 -52.22
C VAL A 798 41.20 -38.29 -50.88
N TYR A 799 40.48 -37.33 -50.31
CA TYR A 799 39.73 -37.52 -49.07
C TYR A 799 38.64 -38.57 -49.25
N TYR A 800 37.80 -38.45 -50.29
CA TYR A 800 36.73 -39.43 -50.52
C TYR A 800 37.26 -40.82 -50.87
N ARG A 801 38.42 -40.91 -51.52
CA ARG A 801 39.10 -42.20 -51.77
C ARG A 801 39.53 -42.87 -50.47
N SER A 802 40.19 -42.12 -49.60
CA SER A 802 40.58 -42.62 -48.26
C SER A 802 39.36 -42.99 -47.41
N MET A 803 38.27 -42.21 -47.52
CA MET A 803 37.02 -42.49 -46.81
C MET A 803 36.42 -43.82 -47.28
N LEU A 804 36.31 -44.04 -48.59
CA LEU A 804 35.77 -45.28 -49.16
C LEU A 804 36.54 -46.52 -48.69
N GLU A 805 37.89 -46.48 -48.73
CA GLU A 805 38.74 -47.57 -48.23
C GLU A 805 38.56 -47.82 -46.73
N SER A 806 38.43 -46.76 -45.93
CA SER A 806 38.16 -46.86 -44.50
C SER A 806 36.81 -47.52 -44.23
N LYS A 807 35.75 -47.11 -44.95
CA LYS A 807 34.40 -47.66 -44.77
C LYS A 807 34.33 -49.13 -45.19
N ASN A 808 35.03 -49.52 -46.25
CA ASN A 808 35.20 -50.93 -46.63
C ASN A 808 35.86 -51.76 -45.52
N LYS A 809 36.89 -51.23 -44.82
CA LYS A 809 37.50 -51.91 -43.66
C LYS A 809 36.56 -52.05 -42.47
N VAL A 810 35.75 -51.03 -42.18
CA VAL A 810 34.73 -51.09 -41.11
C VAL A 810 33.70 -52.18 -41.40
N PHE A 811 33.23 -52.29 -42.64
CA PHE A 811 32.30 -53.34 -43.05
C PHE A 811 32.89 -54.76 -42.88
N GLN A 812 34.18 -54.94 -43.18
CA GLN A 812 34.88 -56.23 -42.96
C GLN A 812 35.06 -56.56 -41.47
N ASN A 813 35.20 -55.56 -40.60
CA ASN A 813 35.27 -55.77 -39.15
C ASN A 813 33.91 -56.11 -38.55
N LEU A 814 32.82 -55.50 -39.05
CA LEU A 814 31.44 -55.86 -38.69
C LEU A 814 31.18 -57.35 -38.93
N LEU A 815 31.54 -57.84 -40.12
CA LEU A 815 31.39 -59.25 -40.48
C LEU A 815 32.07 -60.20 -39.48
N LYS A 816 33.27 -59.88 -39.01
CA LYS A 816 34.00 -60.73 -38.05
C LYS A 816 33.34 -60.80 -36.67
N ASN A 817 32.73 -59.71 -36.20
CA ASN A 817 32.06 -59.66 -34.89
C ASN A 817 30.73 -60.43 -34.87
N ILE A 818 30.10 -60.62 -36.04
CA ILE A 818 28.80 -61.28 -36.18
C ILE A 818 28.94 -62.81 -36.24
N VAL A 819 30.08 -63.35 -36.66
CA VAL A 819 30.32 -64.80 -36.86
C VAL A 819 30.07 -65.64 -35.59
N SER A 820 30.09 -65.05 -34.40
CA SER A 820 29.79 -65.73 -33.13
C SER A 820 28.30 -65.91 -32.80
N ASP A 821 27.38 -65.32 -33.56
CA ASP A 821 25.94 -65.33 -33.25
C ASP A 821 25.12 -65.68 -34.51
N GLU A 822 24.51 -66.88 -34.56
CA GLU A 822 23.73 -67.40 -35.71
C GLU A 822 22.42 -66.62 -36.00
N SER A 823 22.18 -65.53 -35.28
CA SER A 823 20.93 -64.80 -35.28
C SER A 823 20.90 -63.59 -36.23
N ILE A 824 21.99 -63.27 -36.94
CA ILE A 824 22.11 -62.05 -37.78
C ILE A 824 22.39 -62.37 -39.26
N ASP A 825 21.55 -61.88 -40.17
CA ASP A 825 21.65 -62.06 -41.64
C ASP A 825 22.43 -60.91 -42.33
N VAL A 826 23.39 -61.19 -43.23
CA VAL A 826 24.36 -60.19 -43.75
C VAL A 826 24.36 -60.03 -45.29
N GLU A 827 23.52 -60.75 -46.01
CA GLU A 827 23.63 -60.85 -47.48
C GLU A 827 23.34 -59.52 -48.21
N GLN A 828 22.35 -58.76 -47.75
CA GLN A 828 21.91 -57.51 -48.39
C GLN A 828 22.96 -56.39 -48.30
N ALA A 829 23.55 -56.18 -47.12
CA ALA A 829 24.51 -55.09 -46.90
C ALA A 829 25.80 -55.22 -47.73
N SER A 830 26.17 -56.45 -48.12
CA SER A 830 27.36 -56.70 -48.94
C SER A 830 27.19 -56.25 -50.40
N GLN A 831 25.98 -56.29 -50.95
CA GLN A 831 25.72 -55.92 -52.35
C GLN A 831 25.82 -54.41 -52.57
N GLU A 832 25.34 -53.60 -51.62
CA GLU A 832 25.33 -52.14 -51.74
C GLU A 832 26.74 -51.52 -51.72
N VAL A 833 27.64 -52.06 -50.89
CA VAL A 833 29.03 -51.58 -50.80
C VAL A 833 29.76 -51.80 -52.13
N GLN A 834 29.46 -52.89 -52.84
CA GLN A 834 30.08 -53.18 -54.13
C GLN A 834 29.74 -52.11 -55.19
N GLN A 835 28.47 -51.74 -55.32
CA GLN A 835 28.00 -50.76 -56.31
C GLN A 835 28.61 -49.36 -56.09
N LEU A 836 28.79 -48.94 -54.84
CA LEU A 836 29.39 -47.64 -54.52
C LEU A 836 30.85 -47.52 -54.98
N ASN A 837 31.63 -48.62 -54.88
CA ASN A 837 33.03 -48.62 -55.32
C ASN A 837 33.16 -48.42 -56.84
N GLU A 838 32.23 -48.95 -57.63
CA GLU A 838 32.26 -48.85 -59.10
C GLU A 838 32.03 -47.40 -59.57
N ARG A 839 31.02 -46.71 -59.02
CA ARG A 839 30.72 -45.31 -59.37
C ARG A 839 31.86 -44.35 -59.04
N PHE A 840 32.57 -44.58 -57.94
CA PHE A 840 33.65 -43.70 -57.50
C PHE A 840 34.79 -43.60 -58.53
N ASN A 841 35.13 -44.72 -59.17
CA ASN A 841 36.23 -44.75 -60.14
C ASN A 841 35.92 -43.94 -61.42
N TYR A 842 34.68 -43.93 -61.88
CA TYR A 842 34.26 -43.20 -63.09
C TYR A 842 34.48 -41.67 -62.99
N VAL A 843 34.16 -41.08 -61.84
CA VAL A 843 34.28 -39.63 -61.61
C VAL A 843 35.74 -39.15 -61.62
N ILE A 844 36.67 -39.95 -61.10
CA ILE A 844 38.10 -39.60 -61.02
C ILE A 844 38.68 -39.32 -62.41
N GLU A 845 38.39 -40.19 -63.37
CA GLU A 845 38.96 -40.10 -64.71
C GLU A 845 38.48 -38.86 -65.48
N SER A 846 37.21 -38.50 -65.29
CA SER A 846 36.59 -37.37 -66.00
C SER A 846 37.07 -36.00 -65.50
N ALA A 847 37.38 -35.88 -64.20
CA ALA A 847 37.86 -34.62 -63.63
C ALA A 847 39.22 -34.17 -64.17
N GLN A 848 40.18 -35.09 -64.24
CA GLN A 848 41.54 -34.77 -64.67
C GLN A 848 41.61 -34.14 -66.07
N GLN A 849 40.68 -34.50 -66.95
CA GLN A 849 40.64 -34.00 -68.33
C GLN A 849 40.23 -32.51 -68.42
N TRP A 850 39.36 -32.03 -67.52
CA TRP A 850 38.85 -30.66 -67.54
C TRP A 850 39.82 -29.64 -66.90
N GLU A 851 40.54 -30.04 -65.85
CA GLU A 851 41.51 -29.17 -65.16
C GLU A 851 42.62 -28.66 -66.10
N GLN A 852 43.09 -29.52 -67.00
CA GLN A 852 44.15 -29.17 -67.94
C GLN A 852 43.70 -28.05 -68.90
N ARG A 853 42.48 -28.14 -69.44
CA ARG A 853 41.98 -27.19 -70.44
C ARG A 853 41.80 -25.77 -69.90
N LEU A 854 41.32 -25.64 -68.67
CA LEU A 854 41.03 -24.33 -68.07
C LEU A 854 42.33 -23.59 -67.62
N SER A 855 43.39 -24.33 -67.25
CA SER A 855 44.66 -23.77 -66.77
C SER A 855 45.42 -22.96 -67.82
N ASP A 856 45.40 -23.42 -69.07
CA ASP A 856 46.15 -22.76 -70.14
C ASP A 856 45.54 -21.41 -70.56
N ALA A 857 44.23 -21.21 -70.38
CA ALA A 857 43.55 -19.99 -70.81
C ALA A 857 43.81 -18.77 -69.88
N ILE A 858 43.95 -18.97 -68.57
CA ILE A 858 44.18 -17.88 -67.59
C ILE A 858 45.56 -17.27 -67.71
N ARG A 859 46.57 -18.11 -67.97
CA ARG A 859 47.98 -17.69 -68.06
C ARG A 859 48.16 -16.55 -69.08
N ASN A 860 47.42 -16.60 -70.19
CA ASN A 860 47.54 -15.62 -71.25
C ASN A 860 46.88 -14.27 -70.91
N TRP A 861 45.81 -14.26 -70.12
CA TRP A 861 45.14 -13.02 -69.72
C TRP A 861 45.92 -12.19 -68.67
N ASN A 862 46.59 -12.83 -67.72
CA ASN A 862 47.32 -12.12 -66.65
C ASN A 862 48.42 -11.22 -67.21
N ARG A 863 49.13 -11.73 -68.22
CA ARG A 863 50.23 -11.04 -68.86
C ARG A 863 49.82 -9.71 -69.48
N PHE A 864 48.57 -9.58 -69.95
CA PHE A 864 48.06 -8.37 -70.58
C PHE A 864 47.74 -7.25 -69.56
N ASN A 865 47.03 -7.58 -68.48
CA ASN A 865 46.59 -6.57 -67.50
C ASN A 865 47.75 -5.91 -66.72
N GLU A 866 48.84 -6.63 -66.47
CA GLU A 866 50.00 -6.11 -65.74
C GLU A 866 50.69 -4.96 -66.50
N ASP A 867 50.83 -5.10 -67.82
CA ASP A 867 51.45 -4.07 -68.64
C ASP A 867 50.59 -2.79 -68.73
N GLU A 868 49.26 -2.90 -68.62
CA GLU A 868 48.32 -1.77 -68.72
C GLU A 868 48.37 -0.84 -67.49
N HIS A 869 48.37 -1.44 -66.29
CA HIS A 869 48.30 -0.70 -65.02
C HIS A 869 49.51 0.20 -64.81
N VAL A 870 50.71 -0.31 -65.12
CA VAL A 870 51.99 0.42 -64.92
C VAL A 870 51.99 1.75 -65.66
N VAL A 871 51.42 1.80 -66.86
CA VAL A 871 51.36 3.02 -67.67
C VAL A 871 50.33 4.02 -67.12
N SER A 872 49.17 3.57 -66.64
CA SER A 872 48.06 4.43 -66.20
C SER A 872 48.32 5.20 -64.89
N GLU A 873 48.98 4.55 -63.91
CA GLU A 873 49.21 5.13 -62.59
C GLU A 873 50.19 6.32 -62.64
N TRP A 874 51.29 6.14 -63.36
CA TRP A 874 52.31 7.18 -63.52
C TRP A 874 51.72 8.46 -64.12
N LEU A 875 50.83 8.33 -65.11
CA LEU A 875 50.18 9.46 -65.78
C LEU A 875 49.34 10.30 -64.82
N THR A 876 48.58 9.64 -63.95
CA THR A 876 47.62 10.32 -63.07
C THR A 876 48.33 11.13 -61.98
N GLN A 877 49.45 10.64 -61.44
CA GLN A 877 50.24 11.39 -60.45
C GLN A 877 50.88 12.65 -61.04
N ALA A 878 51.34 12.55 -62.30
CA ALA A 878 51.99 13.67 -62.94
C ALA A 878 51.02 14.80 -63.33
N GLU A 879 49.78 14.48 -63.69
CA GLU A 879 48.74 15.48 -64.00
C GLU A 879 48.29 16.28 -62.76
N THR A 880 48.30 15.67 -61.56
CA THR A 880 47.85 16.35 -60.33
C THR A 880 48.85 17.39 -59.82
N MET A 881 50.15 17.07 -59.80
CA MET A 881 51.19 17.99 -59.31
C MET A 881 51.35 19.26 -60.18
N LEU A 882 50.99 19.21 -61.47
CA LEU A 882 51.05 20.37 -62.37
C LEU A 882 49.99 21.45 -62.08
N ASN A 883 48.91 21.14 -61.37
CA ASN A 883 47.75 22.03 -61.25
C ASN A 883 47.73 22.90 -59.96
N GLU A 884 48.67 22.71 -59.02
CA GLU A 884 48.62 23.34 -57.69
C GLU A 884 49.10 24.81 -57.68
N LYS A 885 48.34 25.71 -57.03
CA LYS A 885 48.50 27.19 -57.16
C LYS A 885 48.90 27.94 -55.87
N HIS A 886 48.79 27.35 -54.69
CA HIS A 886 49.13 28.00 -53.41
C HIS A 886 50.17 27.17 -52.66
N PHE A 887 51.19 27.83 -52.12
CA PHE A 887 52.28 27.16 -51.42
C PHE A 887 52.35 27.69 -49.99
N GLU A 888 51.74 26.95 -49.07
CA GLU A 888 51.61 27.33 -47.66
C GLU A 888 52.89 27.03 -46.84
N SER A 889 53.77 26.13 -47.33
CA SER A 889 55.02 25.77 -46.64
C SER A 889 56.17 25.49 -47.60
N LYS A 890 57.39 25.79 -47.14
CA LYS A 890 58.65 25.56 -47.87
C LYS A 890 58.85 24.10 -48.30
N THR A 891 58.45 23.13 -47.48
CA THR A 891 58.63 21.69 -47.73
C THR A 891 57.79 21.16 -48.90
N SER A 892 56.59 21.71 -49.12
CA SER A 892 55.70 21.27 -50.22
C SER A 892 56.26 21.61 -51.60
N ILE A 893 57.01 22.71 -51.67
CA ILE A 893 57.61 23.19 -52.91
C ILE A 893 58.76 22.26 -53.36
N GLU A 894 59.56 21.74 -52.42
CA GLU A 894 60.74 20.91 -52.72
C GLU A 894 60.38 19.51 -53.23
N THR A 895 59.28 18.91 -52.75
CA THR A 895 58.85 17.55 -53.15
C THR A 895 58.34 17.51 -54.59
N GLN A 896 57.57 18.51 -55.01
CA GLN A 896 57.05 18.60 -56.39
C GLN A 896 58.18 18.73 -57.42
N LYS A 897 59.32 19.32 -57.03
CA LYS A 897 60.47 19.46 -57.91
C LYS A 897 61.13 18.12 -58.25
N TYR A 898 61.31 17.26 -57.26
CA TYR A 898 61.98 15.96 -57.44
C TYR A 898 61.21 14.97 -58.35
N PHE A 899 59.87 15.05 -58.34
CA PHE A 899 59.01 14.13 -59.10
C PHE A 899 59.18 14.27 -60.63
N PHE A 900 59.19 15.50 -61.14
CA PHE A 900 59.27 15.75 -62.59
C PHE A 900 60.67 15.57 -63.19
N GLU A 901 61.72 15.52 -62.38
CA GLU A 901 63.08 15.31 -62.88
C GLU A 901 63.39 13.84 -63.27
N ASN A 902 62.54 12.85 -62.94
CA ASN A 902 62.84 11.40 -63.07
C ASN A 902 61.77 10.55 -63.81
N VAL A 903 61.71 10.53 -65.15
CA VAL A 903 60.70 9.78 -65.98
C VAL A 903 61.28 8.63 -66.85
N ASN A 904 60.58 7.48 -67.02
CA ASN A 904 61.03 6.27 -67.79
C ASN A 904 60.23 6.01 -69.10
N GLU A 905 60.91 5.78 -70.23
CA GLU A 905 60.31 5.73 -71.58
C GLU A 905 59.85 4.33 -72.11
N ARG A 906 60.17 3.19 -71.46
CA ARG A 906 59.93 1.83 -72.02
C ARG A 906 58.53 1.23 -71.80
N TRP A 907 57.75 1.76 -70.89
CA TRP A 907 56.52 1.09 -70.43
C TRP A 907 55.45 0.89 -71.52
N MET A 908 55.40 1.77 -72.52
CA MET A 908 54.37 1.69 -73.56
C MET A 908 54.54 0.50 -74.53
N GLN A 909 55.77 0.01 -74.74
CA GLN A 909 56.03 -1.01 -75.77
C GLN A 909 55.58 -2.42 -75.37
N ASN A 910 55.76 -2.80 -74.09
CA ASN A 910 55.39 -4.13 -73.58
C ASN A 910 53.88 -4.40 -73.67
N LEU A 911 53.07 -3.37 -73.43
CA LEU A 911 51.61 -3.43 -73.45
C LEU A 911 51.04 -3.90 -74.80
N ILE A 912 51.72 -3.63 -75.92
CA ILE A 912 51.23 -3.98 -77.26
C ILE A 912 51.44 -5.46 -77.58
N GLU A 913 52.50 -6.09 -77.05
CA GLU A 913 52.82 -7.50 -77.35
C GLU A 913 51.92 -8.47 -76.59
N SER A 914 51.63 -8.20 -75.32
CA SER A 914 50.79 -9.04 -74.47
C SER A 914 49.33 -9.09 -74.93
N ALA A 915 48.84 -8.04 -75.60
CA ALA A 915 47.52 -8.01 -76.23
C ALA A 915 47.36 -9.05 -77.36
N HIS A 916 48.38 -9.26 -78.20
CA HIS A 916 48.28 -10.12 -79.39
C HIS A 916 48.13 -11.61 -79.08
N ASP A 917 48.85 -12.14 -78.08
CA ASP A 917 48.80 -13.56 -77.70
C ASP A 917 47.42 -13.98 -77.16
N LEU A 918 46.76 -13.03 -76.51
CA LEU A 918 45.45 -13.21 -75.91
C LEU A 918 44.34 -13.34 -76.97
N LEU A 919 44.44 -12.60 -78.07
CA LEU A 919 43.45 -12.62 -79.15
C LEU A 919 43.33 -13.98 -79.86
N LYS A 920 44.39 -14.81 -79.89
CA LYS A 920 44.36 -16.14 -80.53
C LYS A 920 43.47 -17.16 -79.81
N MET A 921 43.26 -17.00 -78.50
CA MET A 921 42.46 -17.91 -77.66
C MET A 921 41.02 -17.44 -77.50
N LEU A 922 40.72 -16.18 -77.86
CA LEU A 922 39.44 -15.54 -77.60
C LEU A 922 38.53 -15.51 -78.85
N PRO A 923 37.20 -15.65 -78.67
CA PRO A 923 36.21 -15.41 -79.72
C PRO A 923 36.25 -13.96 -80.24
N ALA A 924 35.88 -13.74 -81.51
CA ALA A 924 36.00 -12.45 -82.21
C ALA A 924 35.27 -11.26 -81.55
N GLU A 925 34.25 -11.52 -80.74
CA GLU A 925 33.42 -10.50 -80.10
C GLU A 925 34.14 -9.79 -78.94
N GLU A 926 35.02 -10.50 -78.21
CA GLU A 926 35.73 -9.95 -77.04
C GLU A 926 37.09 -9.32 -77.41
N GLN A 927 37.53 -9.44 -78.66
CA GLN A 927 38.79 -8.87 -79.15
C GLN A 927 38.81 -7.33 -79.12
N LYS A 928 37.64 -6.68 -79.24
CA LYS A 928 37.54 -5.21 -79.21
C LYS A 928 37.88 -4.59 -77.85
N LEU A 929 37.57 -5.29 -76.77
CA LEU A 929 37.72 -4.77 -75.40
C LEU A 929 39.19 -4.54 -74.99
N VAL A 930 40.12 -5.21 -75.67
CA VAL A 930 41.57 -5.16 -75.40
C VAL A 930 42.24 -3.99 -76.14
N VAL A 931 41.66 -3.51 -77.25
CA VAL A 931 42.32 -2.54 -78.15
C VAL A 931 42.08 -1.07 -77.75
N GLU A 932 40.87 -0.70 -77.33
CA GLU A 932 40.52 0.71 -77.01
C GLU A 932 41.34 1.33 -75.84
N PRO A 933 41.62 0.64 -74.73
CA PRO A 933 42.37 1.22 -73.61
C PRO A 933 43.81 1.62 -73.95
N ILE A 934 44.44 0.89 -74.89
CA ILE A 934 45.82 1.12 -75.30
C ILE A 934 45.97 2.48 -76.00
N GLU A 935 45.01 2.86 -76.86
CA GLU A 935 45.06 4.12 -77.60
C GLU A 935 44.91 5.35 -76.69
N VAL A 936 44.07 5.25 -75.65
CA VAL A 936 43.81 6.36 -74.71
C VAL A 936 45.04 6.67 -73.84
N LEU A 937 45.69 5.64 -73.30
CA LEU A 937 46.86 5.83 -72.43
C LEU A 937 48.04 6.48 -73.17
N GLN A 938 48.20 6.16 -74.46
CA GLN A 938 49.26 6.71 -75.28
C GLN A 938 49.15 8.25 -75.46
N GLY A 939 47.93 8.80 -75.54
CA GLY A 939 47.71 10.24 -75.71
C GLY A 939 48.02 11.08 -74.47
N ARG A 940 47.65 10.57 -73.28
CA ARG A 940 47.88 11.27 -72.00
C ARG A 940 49.37 11.44 -71.70
N TRP A 941 50.19 10.42 -71.99
CA TRP A 941 51.64 10.41 -71.75
C TRP A 941 52.38 11.60 -72.39
N GLN A 942 51.95 12.03 -73.57
CA GLN A 942 52.61 13.13 -74.27
C GLN A 942 52.29 14.51 -73.68
N THR A 943 51.12 14.70 -73.08
CA THR A 943 50.66 16.01 -72.59
C THR A 943 51.39 16.44 -71.32
N VAL A 944 51.58 15.50 -70.39
CA VAL A 944 52.24 15.74 -69.09
C VAL A 944 53.68 16.23 -69.26
N LEU A 945 54.44 15.55 -70.12
CA LEU A 945 55.86 15.84 -70.32
C LEU A 945 56.13 17.27 -70.83
N ALA A 946 55.15 17.90 -71.48
CA ALA A 946 55.30 19.25 -72.02
C ALA A 946 55.20 20.38 -70.96
N GLN A 947 54.50 20.17 -69.84
CA GLN A 947 54.20 21.23 -68.87
C GLN A 947 55.18 21.31 -67.68
N ALA A 948 55.90 20.23 -67.40
CA ALA A 948 56.75 20.08 -66.22
C ALA A 948 57.81 21.18 -65.98
N PRO A 949 58.60 21.64 -66.99
CA PRO A 949 59.70 22.59 -66.75
C PRO A 949 59.26 23.98 -66.26
N LEU A 950 58.10 24.46 -66.70
CA LEU A 950 57.57 25.78 -66.33
C LEU A 950 57.13 25.84 -64.86
N HIS A 951 56.62 24.71 -64.34
CA HIS A 951 56.18 24.60 -62.95
C HIS A 951 57.36 24.72 -61.97
N LEU A 952 58.50 24.13 -62.32
CA LEU A 952 59.71 24.14 -61.48
C LEU A 952 60.25 25.55 -61.17
N ILE A 953 60.18 26.47 -62.13
CA ILE A 953 60.68 27.85 -61.96
C ILE A 953 59.79 28.63 -60.97
N LYS A 954 58.47 28.42 -61.02
CA LYS A 954 57.51 29.11 -60.14
C LYS A 954 57.69 28.72 -58.67
N LEU A 955 58.05 27.47 -58.44
CA LEU A 955 58.34 26.90 -57.12
C LEU A 955 59.54 27.60 -56.46
N GLU A 956 60.63 27.88 -57.20
CA GLU A 956 61.82 28.54 -56.64
C GLU A 956 61.57 29.98 -56.17
N PHE A 957 60.76 30.78 -56.89
CA PHE A 957 60.46 32.17 -56.50
C PHE A 957 59.76 32.27 -55.13
N ARG A 958 58.82 31.36 -54.87
CA ARG A 958 57.99 31.39 -53.64
C ARG A 958 58.80 31.06 -52.38
N LEU A 959 59.93 30.36 -52.52
CA LEU A 959 60.85 30.10 -51.42
C LEU A 959 61.57 31.35 -50.93
N ASP A 960 61.99 32.23 -51.85
CA ASP A 960 62.66 33.49 -51.48
C ASP A 960 61.69 34.52 -50.87
N GLU A 961 60.43 34.55 -51.34
CA GLU A 961 59.37 35.44 -50.84
C GLU A 961 59.03 35.23 -49.35
N THR A 962 58.89 33.97 -48.95
CA THR A 962 58.56 33.63 -47.55
C THR A 962 59.67 34.01 -46.57
N ALA A 963 60.94 33.94 -46.98
CA ALA A 963 62.08 34.33 -46.15
C ALA A 963 62.16 35.86 -45.94
N PHE A 964 61.72 36.65 -46.91
CA PHE A 964 61.71 38.11 -46.85
C PHE A 964 60.79 38.64 -45.73
N TYR A 965 59.51 38.27 -45.73
CA TYR A 965 58.52 38.81 -44.79
C TYR A 965 58.80 38.49 -43.33
N SER A 966 59.37 37.31 -43.05
CA SER A 966 59.76 36.92 -41.69
C SER A 966 60.79 37.88 -41.09
N THR A 967 61.73 38.40 -41.89
CA THR A 967 62.80 39.27 -41.38
C THR A 967 62.30 40.71 -41.14
N LEU A 968 61.31 41.16 -41.91
CA LEU A 968 60.73 42.50 -41.83
C LEU A 968 59.92 42.71 -40.53
N GLN A 969 59.21 41.67 -40.09
CA GLN A 969 58.36 41.71 -38.90
C GLN A 969 59.15 41.89 -37.59
N ASP A 970 60.39 41.40 -37.55
CA ASP A 970 61.27 41.54 -36.38
C ASP A 970 61.73 43.01 -36.18
N ILE A 971 61.91 43.76 -37.27
CA ILE A 971 62.38 45.17 -37.23
C ILE A 971 61.30 46.11 -36.68
N GLU A 972 60.03 45.92 -37.05
CA GLU A 972 58.93 46.79 -36.61
C GLU A 972 58.70 46.73 -35.09
N LYS A 973 58.90 45.55 -34.47
CA LYS A 973 58.70 45.38 -33.03
C LYS A 973 59.64 46.25 -32.20
N GLU A 974 60.91 46.37 -32.61
CA GLU A 974 61.88 47.12 -31.81
C GLU A 974 61.64 48.63 -31.89
N LEU A 975 61.26 49.16 -33.06
CA LEU A 975 60.87 50.58 -33.21
C LEU A 975 59.75 50.99 -32.26
N HIS A 976 58.78 50.10 -32.04
CA HIS A 976 57.66 50.42 -31.16
C HIS A 976 58.08 50.54 -29.69
N LEU A 977 59.03 49.72 -29.25
CA LEU A 977 59.57 49.76 -27.88
C LEU A 977 60.31 51.07 -27.59
N GLU A 978 61.08 51.58 -28.56
CA GLU A 978 61.81 52.85 -28.43
C GLU A 978 60.88 54.05 -28.31
N GLN A 979 59.80 54.11 -29.11
CA GLN A 979 58.81 55.18 -29.04
C GLN A 979 58.13 55.26 -27.66
N GLN A 980 57.90 54.10 -27.04
CA GLN A 980 57.20 54.00 -25.77
C GLN A 980 58.05 54.49 -24.59
N ALA A 981 59.38 54.30 -24.65
CA ALA A 981 60.32 54.79 -23.65
C ALA A 981 60.41 56.33 -23.66
N LEU A 982 60.39 56.96 -24.84
CA LEU A 982 60.47 58.42 -25.00
C LEU A 982 59.32 59.15 -24.28
N ASN A 983 58.11 58.59 -24.30
CA ASN A 983 56.92 59.23 -23.73
C ASN A 983 56.85 59.20 -22.19
N ARG A 984 57.73 58.45 -21.50
CA ARG A 984 57.76 58.33 -20.03
C ARG A 984 58.71 59.31 -19.33
N ASN A 985 59.33 60.23 -20.08
CA ASN A 985 60.34 61.19 -19.61
C ASN A 985 61.51 60.52 -18.86
N GLU A 986 61.92 59.33 -19.29
CA GLU A 986 63.15 58.68 -18.83
C GLU A 986 64.40 59.41 -19.33
N ASP A 987 65.54 59.17 -18.67
CA ASP A 987 66.81 59.82 -18.98
C ASP A 987 67.22 59.61 -20.45
N VAL A 988 67.32 60.71 -21.20
CA VAL A 988 67.34 60.72 -22.68
C VAL A 988 68.60 60.04 -23.23
N ASP A 989 69.71 60.10 -22.51
CA ASP A 989 70.98 59.47 -22.92
C ASP A 989 70.90 57.93 -22.93
N SER A 990 70.06 57.32 -22.07
CA SER A 990 69.85 55.86 -22.00
C SER A 990 69.14 55.32 -23.26
N ILE A 991 68.13 56.04 -23.75
CA ILE A 991 67.32 55.62 -24.91
C ILE A 991 68.13 55.72 -26.21
N LEU A 992 68.96 56.77 -26.35
CA LEU A 992 69.87 56.94 -27.48
C LEU A 992 70.88 55.79 -27.60
N GLN A 993 71.39 55.30 -26.48
CA GLN A 993 72.36 54.20 -26.49
C GLN A 993 71.74 52.88 -26.96
N ARG A 994 70.47 52.61 -26.65
CA ARG A 994 69.75 51.39 -27.05
C ARG A 994 69.42 51.34 -28.56
N ASN A 995 68.96 52.45 -29.14
CA ASN A 995 68.71 52.52 -30.58
C ASN A 995 70.00 52.33 -31.39
N GLN A 996 71.11 52.90 -30.92
CA GLN A 996 72.40 52.66 -31.55
C GLN A 996 72.81 51.18 -31.45
N GLN A 997 72.61 50.52 -30.30
CA GLN A 997 72.96 49.11 -30.15
C GLN A 997 72.18 48.16 -31.08
N PHE A 998 70.85 48.26 -31.17
CA PHE A 998 70.06 47.31 -31.97
C PHE A 998 70.35 47.43 -33.47
N PHE A 999 70.40 48.65 -33.99
CA PHE A 999 70.59 48.86 -35.43
C PHE A 999 72.07 48.79 -35.86
N LEU A 1000 73.05 49.14 -35.01
CA LEU A 1000 74.48 49.06 -35.37
C LEU A 1000 75.15 47.73 -35.00
N GLN A 1001 74.69 46.97 -34.00
CA GLN A 1001 75.30 45.66 -33.68
C GLN A 1001 74.60 44.45 -34.34
N GLN A 1002 73.34 44.54 -34.80
CA GLN A 1002 72.60 43.38 -35.34
C GLN A 1002 72.33 43.38 -36.87
N ASN A 1003 72.83 44.36 -37.65
CA ASN A 1003 72.88 44.33 -39.15
C ASN A 1003 71.60 43.87 -39.90
N TYR A 1004 70.40 44.20 -39.42
CA TYR A 1004 69.14 43.72 -40.04
C TYR A 1004 68.84 44.34 -41.42
N THR A 1005 69.28 45.57 -41.69
CA THR A 1005 69.06 46.31 -42.94
C THR A 1005 69.62 45.63 -44.20
N PRO A 1006 70.90 45.21 -44.28
CA PRO A 1006 71.47 44.60 -45.49
C PRO A 1006 70.91 43.21 -45.85
N ARG A 1007 70.32 42.47 -44.91
CA ARG A 1007 69.80 41.12 -45.18
C ARG A 1007 68.51 41.14 -46.00
N ILE A 1008 67.64 42.11 -45.72
CA ILE A 1008 66.37 42.31 -46.44
C ILE A 1008 66.62 42.71 -47.90
N GLU A 1009 67.64 43.54 -48.16
CA GLU A 1009 68.02 43.94 -49.52
C GLU A 1009 68.46 42.74 -50.39
N LYS A 1010 69.12 41.74 -49.80
CA LYS A 1010 69.56 40.55 -50.55
C LYS A 1010 68.41 39.65 -51.01
N PHE A 1011 67.38 39.46 -50.17
CA PHE A 1011 66.21 38.67 -50.57
C PHE A 1011 65.43 39.35 -51.70
N LEU A 1012 65.28 40.68 -51.64
CA LEU A 1012 64.69 41.44 -52.73
C LEU A 1012 65.48 41.28 -54.04
N GLN A 1013 66.82 41.29 -54.02
CA GLN A 1013 67.60 41.07 -55.25
C GLN A 1013 67.36 39.70 -55.91
N ASN A 1014 67.27 38.63 -55.11
CA ASN A 1014 67.03 37.28 -55.65
C ASN A 1014 65.62 37.11 -56.22
N MET A 1015 64.60 37.60 -55.49
CA MET A 1015 63.23 37.62 -55.99
C MET A 1015 63.11 38.38 -57.31
N GLN A 1016 63.83 39.50 -57.44
CA GLN A 1016 63.88 40.26 -58.70
C GLN A 1016 64.44 39.42 -59.86
N ARG A 1017 65.50 38.63 -59.64
CA ARG A 1017 66.13 37.79 -60.67
C ARG A 1017 65.21 36.66 -61.14
N LEU A 1018 64.58 35.94 -60.20
CA LEU A 1018 63.70 34.82 -60.52
C LEU A 1018 62.44 35.27 -61.27
N ASN A 1019 61.88 36.41 -60.87
CA ASN A 1019 60.76 37.02 -61.59
C ASN A 1019 61.13 37.36 -63.05
N GLN A 1020 62.34 37.91 -63.30
CA GLN A 1020 62.78 38.21 -64.67
C GLN A 1020 62.86 36.96 -65.57
N VAL A 1021 63.33 35.81 -65.06
CA VAL A 1021 63.45 34.56 -65.82
C VAL A 1021 62.08 33.96 -66.13
N TYR A 1022 61.17 33.94 -65.15
CA TYR A 1022 59.81 33.46 -65.36
C TYR A 1022 59.05 34.34 -66.36
N LYS A 1023 59.19 35.67 -66.28
CA LYS A 1023 58.56 36.62 -67.21
C LYS A 1023 59.03 36.47 -68.66
N GLN A 1024 60.27 36.00 -68.90
CA GLN A 1024 60.73 35.67 -70.26
C GLN A 1024 59.99 34.46 -70.87
N GLN A 1025 59.63 33.46 -70.07
CA GLN A 1025 58.91 32.26 -70.55
C GLN A 1025 57.38 32.40 -70.50
N LYS A 1026 56.86 33.21 -69.56
CA LYS A 1026 55.44 33.60 -69.48
C LYS A 1026 55.29 35.11 -69.20
N PRO A 1027 55.24 35.94 -70.25
CA PRO A 1027 55.13 37.41 -70.12
C PRO A 1027 53.79 37.90 -69.53
N THR A 1028 52.75 37.08 -69.56
CA THR A 1028 51.37 37.45 -69.18
C THR A 1028 51.08 37.30 -67.69
N ASP A 1029 51.92 36.59 -66.94
CA ASP A 1029 51.70 36.31 -65.53
C ASP A 1029 52.47 37.33 -64.68
N VAL A 1030 51.75 38.35 -64.20
CA VAL A 1030 52.29 39.47 -63.40
C VAL A 1030 52.41 39.11 -61.92
N SER A 1031 51.96 37.92 -61.50
CA SER A 1031 51.80 37.57 -60.09
C SER A 1031 53.10 37.57 -59.29
N LEU A 1032 54.22 37.16 -59.89
CA LEU A 1032 55.53 37.22 -59.21
C LEU A 1032 56.07 38.66 -59.16
N GLU A 1033 55.66 39.54 -60.07
CA GLU A 1033 56.09 40.94 -60.11
C GLU A 1033 55.32 41.82 -59.13
N GLU A 1034 54.01 41.58 -58.97
CA GLU A 1034 53.19 42.21 -57.94
C GLU A 1034 53.73 41.89 -56.53
N ALA A 1035 53.98 40.61 -56.25
CA ALA A 1035 54.55 40.18 -54.96
C ALA A 1035 55.92 40.81 -54.66
N TYR A 1036 56.80 40.91 -55.67
CA TYR A 1036 58.10 41.56 -55.51
C TYR A 1036 57.97 43.07 -55.22
N ASN A 1037 57.07 43.77 -55.92
CA ASN A 1037 56.87 45.21 -55.74
C ASN A 1037 56.26 45.55 -54.37
N GLU A 1038 55.35 44.73 -53.86
CA GLU A 1038 54.73 44.92 -52.54
C GLU A 1038 55.75 44.74 -51.41
N ALA A 1039 56.57 43.70 -51.48
CA ALA A 1039 57.69 43.48 -50.57
C ALA A 1039 58.64 44.70 -50.53
N ARG A 1040 58.98 45.25 -51.70
CA ARG A 1040 59.84 46.44 -51.82
C ARG A 1040 59.21 47.71 -51.22
N SER A 1041 57.91 47.90 -51.39
CA SER A 1041 57.16 49.06 -50.85
C SER A 1041 57.16 49.08 -49.32
N GLN A 1042 56.89 47.93 -48.68
CA GLN A 1042 56.85 47.83 -47.21
C GLN A 1042 58.20 48.15 -46.56
N TRP A 1043 59.29 47.67 -47.16
CA TRP A 1043 60.64 47.97 -46.67
C TRP A 1043 60.94 49.47 -46.66
N SER A 1044 60.54 50.19 -47.70
CA SER A 1044 60.72 51.65 -47.79
C SER A 1044 59.97 52.39 -46.68
N HIS A 1045 58.77 51.94 -46.30
CA HIS A 1045 57.95 52.60 -45.27
C HIS A 1045 58.58 52.48 -43.87
N ILE A 1046 59.03 51.28 -43.50
CA ILE A 1046 59.66 51.02 -42.19
C ILE A 1046 60.99 51.77 -42.07
N SER A 1047 61.79 51.81 -43.14
CA SER A 1047 63.05 52.55 -43.16
C SER A 1047 62.87 54.04 -42.87
N HIS A 1048 61.74 54.64 -43.25
CA HIS A 1048 61.45 56.04 -42.98
C HIS A 1048 61.14 56.28 -41.48
N LYS A 1049 60.32 55.42 -40.86
CA LYS A 1049 60.02 55.48 -39.41
C LYS A 1049 61.27 55.33 -38.52
N ILE A 1050 62.23 54.49 -38.92
CA ILE A 1050 63.53 54.36 -38.24
C ILE A 1050 64.28 55.69 -38.23
N SER A 1051 64.19 56.46 -39.32
CA SER A 1051 64.89 57.73 -39.47
C SER A 1051 64.26 58.85 -38.64
N GLU A 1052 62.92 58.98 -38.62
CA GLU A 1052 62.20 59.96 -37.80
C GLU A 1052 62.50 59.79 -36.30
N MET A 1053 62.45 58.56 -35.78
CA MET A 1053 62.71 58.28 -34.36
C MET A 1053 64.10 58.77 -33.90
N ARG A 1054 65.11 58.65 -34.78
CA ARG A 1054 66.48 59.10 -34.51
C ARG A 1054 66.60 60.61 -34.44
N GLU A 1055 65.88 61.36 -35.27
CA GLU A 1055 65.93 62.82 -35.26
C GLU A 1055 65.31 63.40 -33.98
N THR A 1056 64.17 62.86 -33.53
CA THR A 1056 63.49 63.33 -32.30
C THR A 1056 64.34 63.14 -31.05
N LEU A 1057 65.07 62.02 -30.97
CA LEU A 1057 65.97 61.71 -29.86
C LEU A 1057 67.17 62.68 -29.77
N GLN A 1058 67.61 63.30 -30.87
CA GLN A 1058 68.77 64.21 -30.88
C GLN A 1058 68.47 65.68 -30.50
N GLN A 1059 67.21 66.15 -30.58
CA GLN A 1059 66.87 67.58 -30.39
C GLN A 1059 66.65 68.01 -28.92
N ILE A 1060 66.39 67.07 -28.00
CA ILE A 1060 66.00 67.37 -26.60
C ILE A 1060 67.12 68.01 -25.74
N PRO A 1061 68.41 67.63 -25.85
CA PRO A 1061 69.50 68.25 -25.08
C PRO A 1061 69.76 69.72 -25.47
N ALA A 1062 69.64 70.07 -26.75
CA ALA A 1062 69.94 71.42 -27.26
C ALA A 1062 68.92 72.50 -26.83
N GLN A 1063 67.67 72.11 -26.53
CA GLN A 1063 66.65 73.05 -26.01
C GLN A 1063 66.86 73.39 -24.52
N TRP A 1064 67.48 72.49 -23.75
CA TRP A 1064 67.82 72.72 -22.33
C TRP A 1064 69.00 73.70 -22.15
N ASP A 1065 69.95 73.71 -23.08
CA ASP A 1065 71.10 74.64 -23.05
C ASP A 1065 70.69 76.08 -23.42
N SER A 1066 69.77 76.26 -24.39
CA SER A 1066 69.23 77.59 -24.75
C SER A 1066 68.41 78.26 -23.63
N TYR A 1067 67.81 77.47 -22.73
CA TYR A 1067 67.07 77.97 -21.57
C TYR A 1067 68.01 78.53 -20.47
N ARG A 1068 69.20 77.92 -20.27
CA ARG A 1068 70.21 78.40 -19.30
C ARG A 1068 70.86 79.71 -19.74
N GLU A 1069 71.04 79.91 -21.04
CA GLU A 1069 71.63 81.13 -21.61
C GLU A 1069 70.72 82.36 -21.39
N LYS A 1070 69.41 82.22 -21.65
CA LYS A 1070 68.40 83.29 -21.44
C LYS A 1070 68.21 83.66 -19.96
N PHE A 1071 68.42 82.74 -19.03
CA PHE A 1071 68.34 83.00 -17.59
C PHE A 1071 69.53 83.85 -17.09
N THR A 1072 70.68 83.76 -17.77
CA THR A 1072 71.91 84.47 -17.39
C THR A 1072 71.90 85.94 -17.87
N GLU A 1073 71.37 86.21 -19.08
CA GLU A 1073 71.13 87.58 -19.58
C GLU A 1073 70.18 88.41 -18.69
N MET A 1074 69.19 87.76 -18.07
CA MET A 1074 68.21 88.41 -17.18
C MET A 1074 68.84 88.91 -15.86
N VAL A 1075 69.93 88.28 -15.38
CA VAL A 1075 70.62 88.66 -14.14
C VAL A 1075 71.56 89.87 -14.36
N GLU A 1076 72.22 89.97 -15.52
CA GLU A 1076 73.07 91.13 -15.86
C GLU A 1076 72.27 92.41 -16.10
N TRP A 1077 71.06 92.30 -16.67
CA TRP A 1077 70.14 93.43 -16.83
C TRP A 1077 69.69 94.03 -15.49
N MET A 1078 69.42 93.18 -14.49
CA MET A 1078 69.00 93.61 -13.13
C MET A 1078 70.09 94.46 -12.43
N ASN A 1079 71.37 94.20 -12.70
CA ASN A 1079 72.50 94.95 -12.12
C ASN A 1079 72.68 96.36 -12.74
N ILE A 1080 72.27 96.57 -14.00
CA ILE A 1080 72.39 97.86 -14.72
C ILE A 1080 71.28 98.83 -14.29
N VAL A 1081 70.08 98.31 -14.04
CA VAL A 1081 68.94 99.06 -13.50
C VAL A 1081 69.25 99.57 -12.08
N ASP A 1082 69.86 98.73 -11.24
CA ASP A 1082 70.22 99.09 -9.86
C ASP A 1082 71.36 100.14 -9.77
N LYS A 1083 72.26 100.15 -10.77
CA LYS A 1083 73.36 101.14 -10.88
C LYS A 1083 72.88 102.51 -11.38
N SER A 1084 71.87 102.54 -12.25
CA SER A 1084 71.26 103.78 -12.76
C SER A 1084 70.37 104.47 -11.71
N LEU A 1085 69.71 103.69 -10.85
CA LEU A 1085 68.95 104.21 -9.70
C LEU A 1085 69.85 104.83 -8.62
N LYS A 1086 71.07 104.33 -8.44
CA LYS A 1086 72.05 104.90 -7.49
C LYS A 1086 72.65 106.24 -7.94
N ASN A 1087 72.77 106.50 -9.24
CA ASN A 1087 73.36 107.75 -9.76
C ASN A 1087 72.37 108.94 -9.77
N ILE A 1088 71.05 108.69 -9.82
CA ILE A 1088 70.02 109.74 -9.71
C ILE A 1088 69.92 110.31 -8.28
N VAL A 1089 70.45 109.58 -7.28
CA VAL A 1089 70.27 109.90 -5.86
C VAL A 1089 71.41 110.75 -5.27
N ASN A 1090 72.57 110.89 -5.92
CA ASN A 1090 73.72 111.66 -5.37
C ASN A 1090 74.36 112.62 -6.40
N GLU A 1091 74.18 113.93 -6.19
CA GLU A 1091 74.92 115.10 -6.75
C GLU A 1091 74.94 115.34 -8.28
N VAL A 1092 74.03 116.18 -8.79
CA VAL A 1092 74.31 117.07 -9.96
C VAL A 1092 73.56 118.41 -9.80
N ASN A 1093 74.27 119.53 -9.91
CA ASN A 1093 73.85 120.87 -9.51
C ASN A 1093 73.24 121.74 -10.65
N SER A 1094 72.47 121.17 -11.60
CA SER A 1094 71.77 121.98 -12.63
C SER A 1094 70.50 121.32 -13.20
N MET A 1095 69.52 122.15 -13.61
CA MET A 1095 68.21 121.70 -14.14
C MET A 1095 68.31 121.12 -15.58
N GLU A 1096 69.34 121.46 -16.36
CA GLU A 1096 69.53 120.97 -17.73
C GLU A 1096 70.06 119.52 -17.80
N GLU A 1097 70.72 119.03 -16.74
CA GLU A 1097 71.21 117.64 -16.69
C GLU A 1097 70.16 116.65 -16.17
N PHE A 1098 69.21 117.10 -15.33
CA PHE A 1098 68.08 116.28 -14.86
C PHE A 1098 67.13 115.87 -15.99
N GLU A 1099 66.87 116.74 -16.96
CA GLU A 1099 66.02 116.39 -18.12
C GLU A 1099 66.72 115.45 -19.12
N LYS A 1100 68.06 115.48 -19.22
CA LYS A 1100 68.82 114.53 -20.05
C LYS A 1100 68.84 113.11 -19.46
N GLU A 1101 69.05 112.96 -18.15
CA GLU A 1101 69.02 111.65 -17.47
C GLU A 1101 67.60 111.05 -17.40
N LYS A 1102 66.55 111.88 -17.24
CA LYS A 1102 65.14 111.44 -17.30
C LYS A 1102 64.76 110.85 -18.67
N VAL A 1103 65.32 111.37 -19.76
CA VAL A 1103 65.08 110.85 -21.12
C VAL A 1103 65.80 109.52 -21.35
N VAL A 1104 67.00 109.32 -20.81
CA VAL A 1104 67.71 108.02 -20.89
C VAL A 1104 66.98 106.94 -20.08
N PHE A 1105 66.45 107.28 -18.90
CA PHE A 1105 65.63 106.39 -18.07
C PHE A 1105 64.31 106.00 -18.76
N GLN A 1106 63.62 106.95 -19.43
CA GLN A 1106 62.38 106.65 -20.15
C GLN A 1106 62.58 105.84 -21.45
N VAL A 1107 63.70 106.02 -22.16
CA VAL A 1107 63.99 105.29 -23.41
C VAL A 1107 64.52 103.87 -23.14
N GLY A 1108 65.27 103.64 -22.06
CA GLY A 1108 65.79 102.31 -21.69
C GLY A 1108 64.71 101.35 -21.15
N VAL A 1109 63.76 101.86 -20.35
CA VAL A 1109 62.68 101.03 -19.75
C VAL A 1109 61.59 100.68 -20.77
N ALA A 1110 61.30 101.56 -21.73
CA ALA A 1110 60.23 101.34 -22.72
C ALA A 1110 60.60 100.33 -23.83
N GLN A 1111 61.89 100.14 -24.15
CA GLN A 1111 62.31 99.16 -25.16
C GLN A 1111 62.43 97.72 -24.62
N HIS A 1112 62.77 97.52 -23.34
CA HIS A 1112 62.92 96.17 -22.77
C HIS A 1112 61.57 95.52 -22.40
N LEU A 1113 60.58 96.31 -21.94
CA LEU A 1113 59.21 95.82 -21.74
C LEU A 1113 58.51 95.40 -23.05
N ARG A 1114 58.97 95.90 -24.22
CA ARG A 1114 58.48 95.44 -25.54
C ARG A 1114 59.12 94.14 -26.04
N LYS A 1115 60.26 93.69 -25.47
CA LYS A 1115 60.94 92.45 -25.86
C LYS A 1115 60.61 91.25 -24.96
N ILE A 1116 60.15 91.46 -23.73
CA ILE A 1116 59.86 90.36 -22.77
C ILE A 1116 58.41 89.82 -22.88
N PHE A 1117 57.42 90.62 -23.27
CA PHE A 1117 56.01 90.16 -23.37
C PHE A 1117 55.59 89.61 -24.75
N LYS A 1118 56.53 89.20 -25.61
CA LYS A 1118 56.21 88.79 -26.99
C LYS A 1118 56.95 87.55 -27.51
N ASN A 1119 57.28 86.60 -26.63
CA ASN A 1119 57.42 85.16 -26.92
C ASN A 1119 57.46 84.36 -25.63
#